data_AF-A0A3B3TSC1-F1
#
_entry.id   AF-A0A3B3TSC1-F1
#
_cell.length_a   1.000
_cell.length_b   1.000
_cell.length_c   1.000
_cell.angle_alpha   90.00
_cell.angle_beta   90.00
_cell.angle_gamma   90.00
#
_symmetry.space_group_name_H-M   'P 1'
#
loop_
_entity.id
_entity.type
_entity.pdbx_description
1 polymer ?
#
loop_
_entity_poly.entity_id
_entity_poly.type
_entity_poly.pdbx_seq_one_letter_code
_entity_poly.pdbx_strand_id
1 'polypeptide(L)'
;MSPARLPPLVTGISPKEGPAWTKVTIRGENLGTGPADLIGLSICGHNCMLTAEWMSASKIVCRVGPAKDDKGEIIVTTKSGGLGTSTVSFKLLRPERIGILEQSAVWVDEVNYDMRTNRNKGISPFSLRPSNPLGIEMDKGKVPQKDLEQVFPGMSGDFTSENFSASWYLIENHAGSGFEQLKIAANNLKKQATKKNEGSLAYVKGGLSTFFEAQDALAAIHQRLESDGTEKVEGSMTQRLENILNRASDTADTLFQEVLGRKDKADSTRNALNVLQRFKFLFNLPLNIERNIQKGDYDVVINDYEKAKSLFGNTEVAVFKKVYAEVETRIEALRNLLLEKLLETPSTLHDQKRYIRYLSDLHAPGDPAWQCIYAQHKWILQLMQNCRDEFISGGRVGVGALGLEGDTHLAALGRLGHSASLKRGGSLRSARPSTWRFETPQQVQFVEKLSDVVIGQLPNFWKLWISYVNGSLFSETGEKSGQVEKSKKNARQRQNDFKKMIEELTNRLVKLIRGALLPTTLPQGELHVYGGWEDKTELTGAWFTQIIHTVRGCHEALSTLEIPNDLLQVIQDLLLDLRVHCLMVTLLHTSEDVKRLAEKEDWVVDNEGITSLPSKFEQCLVHMLQSLKEPLEIKAGEINVLQLDQVQDKAAQLSVSIMKVFINCLEQLSTKADEDFDVSHNVSVDLSSPDRFSGIQEGSIPTSEQRLLIILSNCQYLERHTFLNLADHFEKHGLTGTEKINRVSLDAVRELDGKLFEAYIERRADPIAGSLEPGMYAGYFDWRDCQTPSGVRNYLKEALVNIIAVHAEVFTVSKDLVPRVLSRIVESVADEMCRLMQCVSSFSKNGALQARLELSALRDAVAAYLNPDSNASFKQALDSLPQLHSGADKKSLEELLNKFKSSMQLQLTCFQPSNIQPIKR
;
A
#
# COMPACT_ATOMS: atom_id res chain seq x y z
N MET A 1 74.68 18.49 36.79
CA MET A 1 75.00 19.93 36.73
C MET A 1 74.54 20.46 35.39
N SER A 2 73.44 21.20 35.38
CA SER A 2 72.88 21.85 34.18
C SER A 2 73.74 23.08 33.83
N PRO A 3 73.99 23.40 32.54
CA PRO A 3 74.88 24.49 32.17
C PRO A 3 74.31 25.83 32.68
N ALA A 4 75.17 26.64 33.31
CA ALA A 4 74.83 27.99 33.77
C ALA A 4 74.38 28.85 32.58
N ARG A 5 73.17 29.41 32.67
CA ARG A 5 72.60 30.27 31.62
C ARG A 5 73.08 31.72 31.81
N LEU A 6 73.15 32.46 30.71
CA LEU A 6 73.61 33.85 30.68
C LEU A 6 72.68 34.76 31.52
N PRO A 7 73.23 35.78 32.20
CA PRO A 7 72.45 36.71 33.00
C PRO A 7 71.52 37.58 32.15
N PRO A 8 70.40 38.09 32.71
CA PRO A 8 69.49 38.98 32.00
C PRO A 8 70.19 40.27 31.56
N LEU A 9 70.01 40.68 30.30
CA LEU A 9 70.55 41.93 29.77
C LEU A 9 69.41 42.82 29.28
N VAL A 10 69.23 43.98 29.89
CA VAL A 10 68.24 44.97 29.46
C VAL A 10 68.84 45.89 28.40
N THR A 11 68.24 45.89 27.21
CA THR A 11 68.69 46.65 26.03
C THR A 11 67.77 47.83 25.69
N GLY A 12 66.55 47.87 26.23
CA GLY A 12 65.63 48.96 25.97
C GLY A 12 64.51 49.12 26.99
N ILE A 13 64.03 50.35 27.14
CA ILE A 13 62.83 50.67 27.93
C ILE A 13 61.98 51.69 27.17
N SER A 14 60.66 51.55 27.21
CA SER A 14 59.71 52.46 26.58
C SER A 14 58.47 52.68 27.44
N PRO A 15 58.09 53.93 27.75
CA PRO A 15 58.84 55.17 27.50
C PRO A 15 60.14 55.25 28.33
N LYS A 16 61.11 56.09 27.92
CA LYS A 16 62.39 56.26 28.62
C LYS A 16 62.32 57.24 29.81
N GLU A 17 61.26 58.02 29.88
CA GLU A 17 60.98 58.96 30.95
C GLU A 17 59.47 59.04 31.23
N GLY A 18 59.10 59.42 32.44
CA GLY A 18 57.70 59.60 32.85
C GLY A 18 57.56 59.88 34.34
N PRO A 19 56.38 60.35 34.80
CA PRO A 19 56.08 60.51 36.23
C PRO A 19 55.95 59.15 36.93
N ALA A 20 55.86 59.16 38.26
CA ALA A 20 55.60 57.94 39.03
C ALA A 20 54.33 57.23 38.53
N TRP A 21 54.35 55.89 38.58
CA TRP A 21 53.31 54.97 38.10
C TRP A 21 53.16 54.82 36.58
N THR A 22 54.09 55.38 35.80
CA THR A 22 54.14 55.18 34.34
C THR A 22 54.33 53.70 34.00
N LYS A 23 53.49 53.18 33.09
CA LYS A 23 53.61 51.82 32.56
C LYS A 23 54.76 51.78 31.55
N VAL A 24 55.78 50.98 31.84
CA VAL A 24 56.99 50.83 31.03
C VAL A 24 57.11 49.41 30.49
N THR A 25 57.64 49.30 29.27
CA THR A 25 58.00 48.03 28.64
C THR A 25 59.51 47.91 28.58
N ILE A 26 60.05 46.94 29.29
CA ILE A 26 61.47 46.57 29.30
C ILE A 26 61.70 45.52 28.21
N ARG A 27 62.72 45.75 27.39
CA ARG A 27 63.18 44.85 26.33
C ARG A 27 64.64 44.46 26.59
N GLY A 28 64.98 43.22 26.30
CA GLY A 28 66.29 42.67 26.63
C GLY A 28 66.50 41.27 26.08
N GLU A 29 67.54 40.62 26.56
CA GLU A 29 67.86 39.21 26.27
C GLU A 29 67.96 38.45 27.60
N ASN A 30 67.55 37.18 27.60
CA ASN A 30 67.58 36.30 28.77
C ASN A 30 66.83 36.83 30.00
N LEU A 31 65.70 37.54 29.80
CA LEU A 31 64.84 38.09 30.87
C LEU A 31 64.00 37.01 31.60
N GLY A 32 64.49 35.77 31.66
CA GLY A 32 63.82 34.62 32.27
C GLY A 32 63.18 33.66 31.26
N THR A 33 62.95 32.42 31.68
CA THR A 33 62.35 31.34 30.87
C THR A 33 60.82 31.24 31.03
N GLY A 34 60.27 31.93 32.01
CA GLY A 34 58.84 32.01 32.30
C GLY A 34 58.58 32.96 33.47
N PRO A 35 57.31 33.25 33.80
CA PRO A 35 56.97 34.20 34.87
C PRO A 35 57.51 33.79 36.25
N ALA A 36 57.58 32.48 36.54
CA ALA A 36 58.14 31.96 37.79
C ALA A 36 59.67 32.08 37.89
N ASP A 37 60.35 32.41 36.78
CA ASP A 37 61.80 32.59 36.73
C ASP A 37 62.20 34.03 37.08
N LEU A 38 61.29 35.01 36.98
CA LEU A 38 61.54 36.40 37.36
C LEU A 38 61.36 36.56 38.88
N ILE A 39 62.45 36.83 39.59
CA ILE A 39 62.45 36.92 41.07
C ILE A 39 62.68 38.35 41.58
N GLY A 40 63.21 39.25 40.73
CA GLY A 40 63.45 40.64 41.10
C GLY A 40 63.39 41.58 39.89
N LEU A 41 62.81 42.76 40.10
CA LEU A 41 62.79 43.86 39.13
C LEU A 41 62.87 45.17 39.90
N SER A 42 63.93 45.93 39.69
CA SER A 42 64.13 47.25 40.31
C SER A 42 64.37 48.31 39.22
N ILE A 43 63.70 49.46 39.35
CA ILE A 43 63.86 50.61 38.45
C ILE A 43 64.11 51.84 39.33
N CYS A 44 65.21 52.56 39.10
CA CYS A 44 65.59 53.73 39.90
C CYS A 44 65.61 53.46 41.42
N GLY A 45 66.04 52.26 41.82
CA GLY A 45 66.10 51.83 43.22
C GLY A 45 64.76 51.41 43.85
N HIS A 46 63.65 51.44 43.10
CA HIS A 46 62.35 50.98 43.59
C HIS A 46 61.99 49.58 43.08
N ASN A 47 61.56 48.70 43.98
CA ASN A 47 61.13 47.34 43.64
C ASN A 47 59.79 47.37 42.90
N CYS A 48 59.79 46.98 41.63
CA CYS A 48 58.64 46.98 40.75
C CYS A 48 58.04 45.58 40.53
N MET A 49 58.47 44.55 41.28
CA MET A 49 58.03 43.16 41.10
C MET A 49 56.53 42.96 41.20
N LEU A 50 55.85 43.64 42.14
CA LEU A 50 54.41 43.50 42.32
C LEU A 50 53.59 43.88 41.09
N THR A 51 54.16 44.72 40.20
CA THR A 51 53.50 45.15 38.96
C THR A 51 54.15 44.55 37.71
N ALA A 52 55.13 43.65 37.88
CA ALA A 52 55.88 43.08 36.78
C ALA A 52 55.15 41.90 36.14
N GLU A 53 54.82 42.05 34.86
CA GLU A 53 54.29 41.00 34.00
C GLU A 53 55.40 40.53 33.05
N TRP A 54 55.86 39.29 33.23
CA TRP A 54 56.76 38.65 32.29
C TRP A 54 56.00 38.27 31.02
N MET A 55 56.45 38.75 29.85
CA MET A 55 55.78 38.50 28.57
C MET A 55 56.54 37.47 27.73
N SER A 56 57.87 37.54 27.73
CA SER A 56 58.74 36.61 27.01
C SER A 56 60.19 36.74 27.50
N ALA A 57 61.07 35.86 27.06
CA ALA A 57 62.49 35.91 27.38
C ALA A 57 63.21 37.21 26.94
N SER A 58 62.55 38.06 26.16
CA SER A 58 63.06 39.37 25.72
C SER A 58 62.19 40.57 26.13
N LYS A 59 61.11 40.36 26.89
CA LYS A 59 60.16 41.44 27.22
C LYS A 59 59.47 41.27 28.57
N ILE A 60 59.51 42.33 29.38
CA ILE A 60 58.78 42.46 30.65
C ILE A 60 58.02 43.80 30.63
N VAL A 61 56.83 43.84 31.21
CA VAL A 61 56.04 45.08 31.35
C VAL A 61 55.80 45.33 32.83
N CYS A 62 56.01 46.55 33.31
CA CYS A 62 55.72 46.90 34.71
C CYS A 62 55.32 48.36 34.85
N ARG A 63 54.95 48.80 36.05
CA ARG A 63 54.78 50.22 36.38
C ARG A 63 55.92 50.68 37.29
N VAL A 64 56.50 51.84 36.98
CA VAL A 64 57.58 52.42 37.78
C VAL A 64 57.00 52.99 39.07
N GLY A 65 57.45 52.53 40.24
CA GLY A 65 57.02 53.09 41.53
C GLY A 65 57.65 54.46 41.84
N PRO A 66 57.24 55.13 42.93
CA PRO A 66 57.86 56.37 43.37
C PRO A 66 59.30 56.10 43.84
N ALA A 67 60.27 56.42 42.99
CA ALA A 67 61.69 56.29 43.26
C ALA A 67 62.27 57.59 43.86
N LYS A 68 63.28 57.47 44.72
CA LYS A 68 63.99 58.62 45.31
C LYS A 68 64.95 59.28 44.32
N ASP A 69 65.46 58.52 43.36
CA ASP A 69 66.48 58.97 42.41
C ASP A 69 65.86 59.37 41.08
N ASP A 70 66.28 60.52 40.54
CA ASP A 70 65.70 61.11 39.32
C ASP A 70 66.09 60.34 38.04
N LYS A 71 67.15 59.52 38.13
CA LYS A 71 67.62 58.65 37.04
C LYS A 71 68.37 57.46 37.64
N GLY A 72 68.02 56.24 37.24
CA GLY A 72 68.69 55.04 37.74
C GLY A 72 68.62 53.83 36.82
N GLU A 73 69.39 52.81 37.18
CA GLU A 73 69.50 51.56 36.44
C GLU A 73 68.25 50.70 36.56
N ILE A 74 68.08 49.79 35.60
CA ILE A 74 67.00 48.82 35.55
C ILE A 74 67.63 47.45 35.81
N ILE A 75 67.34 46.86 36.96
CA ILE A 75 67.95 45.58 37.37
C ILE A 75 66.88 44.50 37.33
N VAL A 76 67.07 43.50 36.46
CA VAL A 76 66.20 42.32 36.33
C VAL A 76 66.94 41.13 36.92
N THR A 77 66.37 40.47 37.92
CA THR A 77 66.94 39.29 38.58
C THR A 77 66.10 38.06 38.25
N THR A 78 66.73 37.05 37.69
CA THR A 78 66.08 35.76 37.37
C THR A 78 66.65 34.62 38.20
N LYS A 79 65.85 33.59 38.46
CA LYS A 79 66.28 32.39 39.19
C LYS A 79 67.29 31.58 38.36
N SER A 80 67.13 31.56 37.03
CA SER A 80 67.98 30.78 36.12
C SER A 80 69.27 31.50 35.69
N GLY A 81 69.27 32.83 35.54
CA GLY A 81 70.40 33.63 35.06
C GLY A 81 71.02 34.57 36.09
N GLY A 82 70.43 34.69 37.29
CA GLY A 82 70.94 35.57 38.35
C GLY A 82 70.63 37.05 38.12
N LEU A 83 71.49 37.92 38.67
CA LEU A 83 71.34 39.38 38.61
C LEU A 83 71.69 39.90 37.21
N GLY A 84 70.77 40.61 36.59
CA GLY A 84 70.94 41.20 35.27
C GLY A 84 71.56 42.59 35.29
N THR A 85 72.02 43.02 34.12
CA THR A 85 72.59 44.36 33.88
C THR A 85 71.75 45.11 32.86
N SER A 86 71.82 46.44 32.88
CA SER A 86 71.11 47.29 31.90
C SER A 86 72.05 48.24 31.20
N THR A 87 71.84 48.39 29.89
CA THR A 87 72.50 49.40 29.06
C THR A 87 71.70 50.71 28.98
N VAL A 88 70.48 50.71 29.53
CA VAL A 88 69.56 51.85 29.51
C VAL A 88 69.11 52.22 30.92
N SER A 89 68.76 53.49 31.13
CA SER A 89 68.23 54.00 32.39
C SER A 89 66.86 54.64 32.16
N PHE A 90 66.03 54.65 33.20
CA PHE A 90 64.76 55.37 33.21
C PHE A 90 64.96 56.71 33.94
N LYS A 91 64.32 57.78 33.45
CA LYS A 91 64.33 59.10 34.10
C LYS A 91 62.96 59.40 34.70
N LEU A 92 62.89 59.57 36.02
CA LEU A 92 61.67 59.93 36.71
C LEU A 92 61.44 61.45 36.59
N LEU A 93 60.33 61.85 35.96
CA LEU A 93 59.96 63.26 35.86
C LEU A 93 59.24 63.68 37.15
N ARG A 94 59.87 64.55 37.94
CA ARG A 94 59.20 65.21 39.07
C ARG A 94 58.14 66.17 38.51
N PRO A 95 56.89 66.15 39.01
CA PRO A 95 55.87 67.07 38.54
C PRO A 95 56.29 68.52 38.76
N GLU A 96 56.18 69.35 37.72
CA GLU A 96 56.34 70.81 37.80
C GLU A 96 55.22 71.42 38.66
N ARG A 97 55.55 72.46 39.43
CA ARG A 97 54.56 73.21 40.24
C ARG A 97 53.64 74.01 39.32
N ILE A 98 52.41 73.55 39.13
CA ILE A 98 51.37 74.21 38.35
C ILE A 98 50.89 75.47 39.10
N GLY A 99 50.78 76.60 38.40
CA GLY A 99 50.27 77.86 38.97
C GLY A 99 48.74 77.88 39.10
N ILE A 100 48.23 78.66 40.05
CA ILE A 100 46.80 78.75 40.46
C ILE A 100 45.83 79.08 39.30
N LEU A 101 46.34 79.57 38.16
CA LEU A 101 45.54 79.97 37.00
C LEU A 101 45.62 78.99 35.81
N GLU A 102 46.35 77.88 35.90
CA GLU A 102 46.39 76.86 34.85
C GLU A 102 45.51 75.66 35.19
N GLN A 103 44.64 75.28 34.24
CA GLN A 103 43.75 74.13 34.39
C GLN A 103 44.53 72.82 34.31
N SER A 104 44.44 72.01 35.36
CA SER A 104 44.97 70.64 35.41
C SER A 104 43.84 69.62 35.20
N ALA A 105 44.11 68.58 34.41
CA ALA A 105 43.18 67.46 34.19
C ALA A 105 43.29 66.36 35.27
N VAL A 106 44.10 66.58 36.32
CA VAL A 106 44.31 65.65 37.44
C VAL A 106 44.17 66.40 38.75
N TRP A 107 43.33 65.89 39.65
CA TRP A 107 43.15 66.41 41.01
C TRP A 107 44.45 66.28 41.81
N VAL A 108 44.87 67.36 42.47
CA VAL A 108 46.05 67.40 43.35
C VAL A 108 45.55 67.59 44.78
N ASP A 109 45.96 66.73 45.71
CA ASP A 109 45.59 66.87 47.12
C ASP A 109 46.18 68.15 47.73
N GLU A 110 45.33 68.95 48.35
CA GLU A 110 45.69 70.24 48.94
C GLU A 110 46.54 70.05 50.20
N VAL A 111 47.84 70.39 50.14
CA VAL A 111 48.68 70.58 51.34
C VAL A 111 49.52 71.86 51.26
N ASN A 112 49.27 72.72 52.26
CA ASN A 112 50.04 73.83 52.82
C ASN A 112 50.81 74.77 51.87
N TYR A 113 50.23 75.95 51.65
CA TYR A 113 50.94 77.12 51.10
C TYR A 113 51.81 77.81 52.16
N ASP A 114 53.11 77.55 52.11
CA ASP A 114 54.13 78.43 52.73
C ASP A 114 54.40 79.63 51.81
N MET A 115 53.85 80.79 52.18
CA MET A 115 54.00 82.08 51.47
C MET A 115 55.36 82.72 51.76
N ARG A 116 56.44 82.19 51.19
CA ARG A 116 57.70 82.92 51.02
C ARG A 116 58.17 82.82 49.58
N THR A 117 58.02 83.94 48.87
CA THR A 117 58.71 84.40 47.63
C THR A 117 57.76 84.79 46.50
N ASN A 118 57.34 86.07 46.46
CA ASN A 118 57.56 86.85 45.24
C ASN A 118 57.40 88.35 45.48
N ARG A 119 58.45 89.10 45.14
CA ARG A 119 58.51 90.57 45.17
C ARG A 119 58.17 91.10 43.77
N ASN A 120 57.21 92.02 43.73
CA ASN A 120 56.93 93.03 42.69
C ASN A 120 55.96 92.64 41.55
N LYS A 121 54.67 92.97 41.73
CA LYS A 121 53.92 94.01 40.98
C LYS A 121 52.53 94.23 41.62
N GLY A 122 52.15 95.51 41.84
CA GLY A 122 50.80 95.96 42.22
C GLY A 122 50.56 96.15 43.74
N ILE A 123 50.76 97.37 44.24
CA ILE A 123 50.71 97.73 45.67
C ILE A 123 49.28 98.17 46.04
N SER A 124 48.70 97.51 47.03
CA SER A 124 47.49 97.93 47.73
C SER A 124 47.80 98.94 48.84
N PRO A 125 46.82 99.78 49.27
CA PRO A 125 47.04 100.92 50.17
C PRO A 125 47.42 100.55 51.62
N PHE A 126 47.58 99.26 51.93
CA PHE A 126 47.80 98.75 53.29
C PHE A 126 49.13 98.01 53.47
N SER A 127 50.07 98.13 52.50
CA SER A 127 51.40 97.57 52.67
C SER A 127 52.27 98.50 53.53
N LEU A 128 52.21 98.30 54.85
CA LEU A 128 53.24 98.75 55.80
C LEU A 128 54.56 98.06 55.46
N ARG A 129 55.26 98.52 54.41
CA ARG A 129 56.65 98.15 54.18
C ARG A 129 57.56 99.07 54.97
N PRO A 130 58.50 98.55 55.77
CA PRO A 130 59.53 99.36 56.40
C PRO A 130 60.42 99.94 55.29
N SER A 131 60.38 101.27 55.10
CA SER A 131 61.32 102.00 54.25
C SER A 131 62.74 101.84 54.79
N ASN A 132 63.74 101.71 53.90
CA ASN A 132 65.16 101.66 54.23
C ASN A 132 65.52 102.67 55.36
N PRO A 133 65.85 102.20 56.58
CA PRO A 133 66.00 103.07 57.75
C PRO A 133 67.23 103.98 57.67
N LEU A 134 68.22 103.66 56.85
CA LEU A 134 69.44 104.46 56.69
C LEU A 134 69.31 105.55 55.62
N GLY A 135 68.31 105.44 54.72
CA GLY A 135 68.00 106.46 53.72
C GLY A 135 69.09 106.68 52.66
N ILE A 136 70.02 105.73 52.50
CA ILE A 136 71.11 105.74 51.50
C ILE A 136 70.96 104.52 50.59
N GLU A 137 71.32 104.65 49.31
CA GLU A 137 71.27 103.53 48.35
C GLU A 137 72.13 102.34 48.83
N MET A 138 71.59 101.13 48.65
CA MET A 138 72.25 99.88 49.04
C MET A 138 73.21 99.44 47.92
N ASP A 139 74.42 99.02 48.28
CA ASP A 139 75.40 98.50 47.33
C ASP A 139 74.98 97.13 46.82
N LYS A 140 74.99 96.92 45.50
CA LYS A 140 74.66 95.63 44.85
C LYS A 140 75.85 94.66 44.81
N GLY A 141 76.71 94.69 45.81
CA GLY A 141 77.86 93.79 45.92
C GLY A 141 77.43 92.40 46.38
N LYS A 142 77.65 91.37 45.55
CA LYS A 142 77.38 89.97 45.93
C LYS A 142 78.46 89.47 46.90
N VAL A 143 78.24 89.60 48.20
CA VAL A 143 78.98 88.79 49.18
C VAL A 143 78.28 87.43 49.30
N PRO A 144 78.97 86.30 49.10
CA PRO A 144 78.35 84.98 49.25
C PRO A 144 77.86 84.75 50.69
N GLN A 145 76.58 84.40 50.86
CA GLN A 145 75.94 84.19 52.17
C GLN A 145 76.63 83.12 53.02
N LYS A 146 77.32 82.16 52.38
CA LYS A 146 78.11 81.11 53.04
C LYS A 146 79.33 81.63 53.82
N ASP A 147 79.92 82.76 53.42
CA ASP A 147 81.09 83.31 54.10
C ASP A 147 80.68 84.17 55.32
N LEU A 148 79.47 84.76 55.31
CA LEU A 148 78.91 85.54 56.43
C LEU A 148 78.36 84.65 57.55
N GLU A 149 77.80 83.49 57.21
CA GLU A 149 77.35 82.47 58.18
C GLU A 149 78.53 81.81 58.94
N GLN A 150 79.75 81.80 58.37
CA GLN A 150 80.95 81.35 59.08
C GLN A 150 81.48 82.37 60.09
N VAL A 151 81.30 83.67 59.82
CA VAL A 151 81.80 84.77 60.69
C VAL A 151 80.78 85.15 61.78
N PHE A 152 79.48 84.97 61.53
CA PHE A 152 78.40 85.25 62.49
C PHE A 152 77.42 84.06 62.63
N PRO A 153 77.76 82.97 63.35
CA PRO A 153 76.88 81.82 63.50
C PRO A 153 75.57 82.19 64.22
N GLY A 154 74.41 81.90 63.62
CA GLY A 154 73.09 82.04 64.23
C GLY A 154 72.51 83.47 64.29
N MET A 155 73.21 84.46 63.73
CA MET A 155 72.73 85.85 63.61
C MET A 155 72.06 86.06 62.24
N SER A 156 71.29 87.15 62.11
CA SER A 156 70.62 87.51 60.85
C SER A 156 70.85 88.99 60.49
N GLY A 157 70.96 89.26 59.19
CA GLY A 157 70.92 90.62 58.64
C GLY A 157 69.52 91.21 58.51
N ASP A 158 68.45 90.46 58.82
CA ASP A 158 67.07 90.96 58.76
C ASP A 158 66.66 91.70 60.04
N PHE A 159 66.29 92.98 59.92
CA PHE A 159 65.88 93.83 61.05
C PHE A 159 64.54 93.43 61.68
N THR A 160 63.80 92.50 61.07
CA THR A 160 62.57 91.91 61.64
C THR A 160 62.82 90.62 62.43
N SER A 161 64.05 90.11 62.43
CA SER A 161 64.46 88.92 63.18
C SER A 161 64.90 89.30 64.61
N GLU A 162 64.57 88.47 65.61
CA GLU A 162 65.02 88.69 67.00
C GLU A 162 66.55 88.60 67.16
N ASN A 163 67.23 87.79 66.32
CA ASN A 163 68.69 87.64 66.32
C ASN A 163 69.43 88.61 65.37
N PHE A 164 68.95 89.85 65.26
CA PHE A 164 69.49 90.84 64.31
C PHE A 164 70.91 91.31 64.67
N SER A 165 71.81 91.36 63.67
CA SER A 165 73.14 91.97 63.78
C SER A 165 73.25 93.20 62.89
N ALA A 166 73.44 94.37 63.49
CA ALA A 166 73.67 95.63 62.77
C ALA A 166 74.95 95.58 61.91
N SER A 167 75.98 94.86 62.38
CA SER A 167 77.24 94.69 61.65
C SER A 167 77.05 93.85 60.39
N TRP A 168 76.28 92.76 60.48
CA TRP A 168 75.92 91.94 59.31
C TRP A 168 75.16 92.79 58.29
N TYR A 169 74.14 93.51 58.73
CA TYR A 169 73.30 94.33 57.86
C TYR A 169 74.11 95.39 57.08
N LEU A 170 75.11 96.01 57.70
CA LEU A 170 75.99 96.98 57.05
C LEU A 170 76.97 96.33 56.07
N ILE A 171 77.52 95.16 56.40
CA ILE A 171 78.43 94.43 55.50
C ILE A 171 77.67 93.91 54.27
N GLU A 172 76.47 93.40 54.45
CA GLU A 172 75.67 92.84 53.35
C GLU A 172 75.14 93.92 52.40
N ASN A 173 74.75 95.08 52.93
CA ASN A 173 74.02 96.09 52.15
C ASN A 173 74.78 97.40 51.90
N HIS A 174 75.87 97.69 52.64
CA HIS A 174 76.61 98.95 52.60
C HIS A 174 78.14 98.76 52.67
N ALA A 175 78.67 97.61 52.24
CA ALA A 175 80.12 97.32 52.28
C ALA A 175 81.00 98.31 51.49
N GLY A 176 80.48 98.97 50.44
CA GLY A 176 81.21 99.96 49.63
C GLY A 176 80.93 101.42 50.01
N SER A 177 80.10 101.68 51.03
CA SER A 177 79.68 103.03 51.40
C SER A 177 80.79 103.79 52.15
N GLY A 178 81.12 105.00 51.69
CA GLY A 178 82.17 105.83 52.29
C GLY A 178 81.78 106.43 53.65
N PHE A 179 82.77 106.84 54.46
CA PHE A 179 82.55 107.35 55.83
C PHE A 179 81.57 108.54 55.89
N GLU A 180 81.65 109.48 54.96
CA GLU A 180 80.74 110.63 54.91
C GLU A 180 79.29 110.23 54.61
N GLN A 181 79.07 109.18 53.81
CA GLN A 181 77.72 108.64 53.57
C GLN A 181 77.16 108.01 54.84
N LEU A 182 77.93 107.18 55.55
CA LEU A 182 77.48 106.58 56.81
C LEU A 182 77.14 107.65 57.89
N LYS A 183 77.87 108.77 57.89
CA LYS A 183 77.59 109.91 58.78
C LYS A 183 76.26 110.60 58.44
N ILE A 184 75.92 110.71 57.16
CA ILE A 184 74.61 111.20 56.70
C ILE A 184 73.49 110.23 57.11
N ALA A 185 73.70 108.91 56.95
CA ALA A 185 72.74 107.89 57.38
C ALA A 185 72.46 107.97 58.89
N ALA A 186 73.50 108.12 59.72
CA ALA A 186 73.35 108.27 61.16
C ALA A 186 72.53 109.53 61.55
N ASN A 187 72.76 110.66 60.86
CA ASN A 187 71.98 111.89 61.08
C ASN A 187 70.52 111.75 60.63
N ASN A 188 70.26 111.04 59.53
CA ASN A 188 68.91 110.78 59.04
C ASN A 188 68.13 109.88 60.01
N LEU A 189 68.76 108.84 60.55
CA LEU A 189 68.17 107.97 61.56
C LEU A 189 67.78 108.77 62.83
N LYS A 190 68.64 109.68 63.27
CA LYS A 190 68.39 110.55 64.43
C LYS A 190 67.23 111.52 64.20
N LYS A 191 67.07 112.04 62.98
CA LYS A 191 65.92 112.88 62.57
C LYS A 191 64.61 112.10 62.46
N GLN A 192 64.64 110.85 62.02
CA GLN A 192 63.44 110.01 61.97
C GLN A 192 62.97 109.58 63.36
N ALA A 193 63.89 109.27 64.28
CA ALA A 193 63.54 108.92 65.65
C ALA A 193 62.84 110.08 66.39
N THR A 194 63.27 111.32 66.15
CA THR A 194 62.66 112.52 66.76
C THR A 194 61.31 112.90 66.15
N LYS A 195 61.08 112.64 64.85
CA LYS A 195 59.78 112.88 64.17
C LYS A 195 58.61 111.99 64.64
N LYS A 196 58.88 110.81 65.23
CA LYS A 196 57.83 109.89 65.71
C LYS A 196 57.15 110.34 67.02
N ASN A 197 57.79 111.19 67.83
CA ASN A 197 57.23 111.59 69.12
C ASN A 197 56.22 112.75 69.05
N GLU A 198 56.27 113.61 68.03
CA GLU A 198 55.38 114.79 67.94
C GLU A 198 54.17 114.60 66.99
N GLY A 199 54.14 113.53 66.18
CA GLY A 199 53.10 113.31 65.17
C GLY A 199 51.87 112.49 65.61
N SER A 200 51.89 111.82 66.77
CA SER A 200 50.87 110.81 67.13
C SER A 200 49.49 111.36 67.50
N LEU A 201 49.32 112.66 67.75
CA LEU A 201 48.02 113.24 68.12
C LEU A 201 47.19 113.74 66.92
N ALA A 202 47.82 113.99 65.76
CA ALA A 202 47.11 114.50 64.58
C ALA A 202 46.46 113.40 63.72
N TYR A 203 46.98 112.17 63.76
CA TYR A 203 46.46 111.03 62.98
C TYR A 203 45.17 110.38 63.54
N VAL A 204 44.83 110.65 64.80
CA VAL A 204 43.66 110.04 65.47
C VAL A 204 42.34 110.76 65.12
N LYS A 205 42.37 112.01 64.66
CA LYS A 205 41.15 112.80 64.39
C LYS A 205 40.36 112.36 63.14
N GLY A 206 40.99 111.68 62.18
CA GLY A 206 40.35 111.33 60.90
C GLY A 206 39.74 109.91 60.83
N GLY A 207 40.05 109.02 61.78
CA GLY A 207 39.68 107.60 61.74
C GLY A 207 38.86 107.10 62.92
N LEU A 208 38.31 108.02 63.74
CA LEU A 208 37.48 107.69 64.89
C LEU A 208 36.22 106.90 64.51
N SER A 209 35.61 107.18 63.36
CA SER A 209 34.40 106.47 62.91
C SER A 209 34.67 104.98 62.66
N THR A 210 35.78 104.64 61.98
CA THR A 210 36.18 103.25 61.74
C THR A 210 36.58 102.52 63.02
N PHE A 211 37.07 103.23 64.02
CA PHE A 211 37.37 102.65 65.33
C PHE A 211 36.07 102.34 66.10
N PHE A 212 35.10 103.25 66.09
CA PHE A 212 33.79 103.00 66.68
C PHE A 212 33.02 101.91 65.92
N GLU A 213 33.09 101.86 64.59
CA GLU A 213 32.49 100.77 63.79
C GLU A 213 33.14 99.41 64.08
N ALA A 214 34.47 99.36 64.20
CA ALA A 214 35.17 98.13 64.56
C ALA A 214 34.86 97.69 66.00
N GLN A 215 34.72 98.65 66.92
CA GLN A 215 34.34 98.38 68.31
C GLN A 215 32.88 97.92 68.42
N ASP A 216 31.96 98.55 67.69
CA ASP A 216 30.55 98.15 67.61
C ASP A 216 30.41 96.77 66.95
N ALA A 217 31.20 96.47 65.92
CA ALA A 217 31.24 95.14 65.30
C ALA A 217 31.81 94.08 66.27
N LEU A 218 32.86 94.39 67.01
CA LEU A 218 33.41 93.51 68.05
C LEU A 218 32.43 93.30 69.20
N ALA A 219 31.72 94.35 69.63
CA ALA A 219 30.67 94.27 70.63
C ALA A 219 29.48 93.44 70.15
N ALA A 220 29.07 93.59 68.88
CA ALA A 220 28.01 92.79 68.27
C ALA A 220 28.38 91.31 68.13
N ILE A 221 29.65 91.00 67.80
CA ILE A 221 30.16 89.63 67.78
C ILE A 221 30.19 89.05 69.20
N HIS A 222 30.67 89.82 70.18
CA HIS A 222 30.70 89.37 71.59
C HIS A 222 29.28 89.13 72.13
N GLN A 223 28.33 90.00 71.79
CA GLN A 223 26.92 89.84 72.18
C GLN A 223 26.27 88.63 71.49
N ARG A 224 26.60 88.33 70.23
CA ARG A 224 26.14 87.10 69.55
C ARG A 224 26.76 85.84 70.12
N LEU A 225 28.04 85.90 70.50
CA LEU A 225 28.75 84.79 71.14
C LEU A 225 28.18 84.49 72.54
N GLU A 226 27.78 85.52 73.29
CA GLU A 226 27.08 85.36 74.58
C GLU A 226 25.62 84.91 74.40
N SER A 227 24.90 85.38 73.36
CA SER A 227 23.52 84.94 73.08
C SER A 227 23.42 83.48 72.61
N ASP A 228 24.46 82.98 71.94
CA ASP A 228 24.59 81.57 71.55
C ASP A 228 25.15 80.69 72.69
N GLY A 229 25.33 81.25 73.89
CA GLY A 229 25.40 80.56 75.18
C GLY A 229 26.25 79.28 75.18
N THR A 230 27.53 79.43 75.49
CA THR A 230 28.51 78.35 75.74
C THR A 230 28.19 77.41 76.92
N GLU A 231 26.94 77.34 77.42
CA GLU A 231 26.60 76.55 78.60
C GLU A 231 25.31 75.71 78.51
N LYS A 232 24.60 75.60 77.37
CA LYS A 232 23.32 74.83 77.34
C LYS A 232 23.07 73.83 76.20
N VAL A 233 24.07 73.40 75.44
CA VAL A 233 23.89 72.30 74.47
C VAL A 233 24.97 71.24 74.68
N GLU A 234 24.59 70.08 75.23
CA GLU A 234 25.41 68.87 75.17
C GLU A 234 25.52 68.42 73.70
N GLY A 235 26.66 68.70 73.07
CA GLY A 235 27.03 68.16 71.75
C GLY A 235 27.75 69.14 70.82
N SER A 236 28.78 68.64 70.11
CA SER A 236 29.58 69.42 69.15
C SER A 236 28.73 69.98 68.00
N MET A 237 28.98 71.24 67.63
CA MET A 237 28.39 71.98 66.51
C MET A 237 28.39 71.25 65.14
N THR A 238 29.21 70.20 64.97
CA THR A 238 29.37 69.45 63.70
C THR A 238 28.42 68.26 63.52
N GLN A 239 27.70 67.81 64.56
CA GLN A 239 26.85 66.61 64.49
C GLN A 239 25.72 66.72 63.45
N ARG A 240 25.19 67.93 63.24
CA ARG A 240 24.15 68.17 62.23
C ARG A 240 24.69 68.01 60.80
N LEU A 241 25.95 68.37 60.57
CA LEU A 241 26.63 68.23 59.28
C LEU A 241 26.96 66.77 59.00
N GLU A 242 27.46 66.04 60.01
CA GLU A 242 27.75 64.61 59.92
C GLU A 242 26.49 63.79 59.58
N ASN A 243 25.36 64.11 60.21
CA ASN A 243 24.08 63.48 59.88
C ASN A 243 23.61 63.76 58.45
N ILE A 244 23.87 64.95 57.89
CA ILE A 244 23.51 65.26 56.50
C ILE A 244 24.45 64.55 55.52
N LEU A 245 25.73 64.48 55.84
CA LEU A 245 26.75 63.83 55.00
C LEU A 245 26.51 62.32 54.91
N ASN A 246 26.27 61.66 56.05
CA ASN A 246 25.94 60.24 56.09
C ASN A 246 24.66 59.94 55.31
N ARG A 247 23.63 60.79 55.45
CA ARG A 247 22.38 60.64 54.71
C ARG A 247 22.55 60.84 53.20
N ALA A 248 23.45 61.74 52.78
CA ALA A 248 23.80 61.92 51.37
C ALA A 248 24.58 60.71 50.81
N SER A 249 25.49 60.13 51.60
CA SER A 249 26.22 58.90 51.26
C SER A 249 25.27 57.72 51.08
N ASP A 250 24.36 57.48 52.03
CA ASP A 250 23.37 56.40 51.94
C ASP A 250 22.44 56.57 50.72
N THR A 251 22.10 57.82 50.39
CA THR A 251 21.28 58.13 49.20
C THR A 251 22.07 57.91 47.91
N ALA A 252 23.37 58.17 47.90
CA ALA A 252 24.24 57.90 46.76
C ALA A 252 24.43 56.39 46.54
N ASP A 253 24.67 55.62 47.60
CA ASP A 253 24.84 54.16 47.51
C ASP A 253 23.56 53.46 47.03
N THR A 254 22.39 53.91 47.48
CA THR A 254 21.11 53.42 46.98
C THR A 254 20.88 53.77 45.51
N LEU A 255 21.20 54.99 45.08
CA LEU A 255 21.14 55.39 43.66
C LEU A 255 22.13 54.58 42.79
N PHE A 256 23.36 54.35 43.25
CA PHE A 256 24.35 53.57 42.51
C PHE A 256 23.95 52.10 42.40
N GLN A 257 23.40 51.50 43.46
CA GLN A 257 22.81 50.15 43.42
C GLN A 257 21.67 50.07 42.39
N GLU A 258 20.77 51.06 42.37
CA GLU A 258 19.70 51.10 41.37
C GLU A 258 20.23 51.25 39.94
N VAL A 259 21.25 52.09 39.72
CA VAL A 259 21.82 52.32 38.39
C VAL A 259 22.59 51.09 37.89
N LEU A 260 23.38 50.45 38.76
CA LEU A 260 24.07 49.19 38.45
C LEU A 260 23.06 48.09 38.17
N GLY A 261 22.00 47.96 38.98
CA GLY A 261 20.91 47.02 38.74
C GLY A 261 20.19 47.28 37.40
N ARG A 262 19.98 48.54 37.02
CA ARG A 262 19.40 48.90 35.71
C ARG A 262 20.34 48.55 34.55
N LYS A 263 21.66 48.78 34.72
CA LYS A 263 22.68 48.41 33.73
C LYS A 263 22.77 46.89 33.55
N ASP A 264 22.86 46.13 34.64
CA ASP A 264 22.92 44.67 34.60
C ASP A 264 21.65 44.09 33.99
N LYS A 265 20.48 44.67 34.28
CA LYS A 265 19.23 44.28 33.64
C LYS A 265 19.23 44.60 32.15
N ALA A 266 19.75 45.75 31.73
CA ALA A 266 19.87 46.11 30.33
C ALA A 266 20.87 45.20 29.58
N ASP A 267 22.03 44.92 30.17
CA ASP A 267 23.06 44.06 29.59
C ASP A 267 22.59 42.59 29.52
N SER A 268 21.90 42.11 30.56
CA SER A 268 21.24 40.80 30.55
C SER A 268 20.18 40.71 29.45
N THR A 269 19.33 41.74 29.31
CA THR A 269 18.33 41.82 28.24
C THR A 269 18.98 41.83 26.86
N ARG A 270 20.08 42.57 26.70
CA ARG A 270 20.84 42.66 25.44
C ARG A 270 21.51 41.33 25.09
N ASN A 271 22.05 40.62 26.08
CA ASN A 271 22.63 39.30 25.90
C ASN A 271 21.55 38.27 25.52
N ALA A 272 20.42 38.26 26.22
CA ALA A 272 19.27 37.41 25.88
C ALA A 272 18.76 37.68 24.45
N LEU A 273 18.63 38.95 24.05
CA LEU A 273 18.25 39.34 22.70
C LEU A 273 19.26 38.83 21.65
N ASN A 274 20.56 38.94 21.93
CA ASN A 274 21.61 38.46 21.02
C ASN A 274 21.58 36.94 20.86
N VAL A 275 21.38 36.19 21.95
CA VAL A 275 21.18 34.73 21.92
C VAL A 275 19.93 34.36 21.11
N LEU A 276 18.81 35.06 21.32
CA LEU A 276 17.58 34.85 20.54
C LEU A 276 17.76 35.18 19.05
N GLN A 277 18.53 36.21 18.70
CA GLN A 277 18.82 36.56 17.31
C GLN A 277 19.76 35.56 16.64
N ARG A 278 20.83 35.15 17.32
CA ARG A 278 21.83 34.22 16.80
C ARG A 278 21.28 32.80 16.62
N PHE A 279 20.39 32.37 17.51
CA PHE A 279 19.73 31.05 17.47
C PHE A 279 18.26 31.13 17.06
N LYS A 280 17.87 32.19 16.34
CA LYS A 280 16.49 32.42 15.85
C LYS A 280 15.92 31.22 15.10
N PHE A 281 16.77 30.47 14.37
CA PHE A 281 16.38 29.24 13.68
C PHE A 281 15.88 28.18 14.67
N LEU A 282 16.65 27.86 15.72
CA LEU A 282 16.32 26.81 16.68
C LEU A 282 15.03 27.14 17.47
N PHE A 283 14.86 28.39 17.91
CA PHE A 283 13.68 28.80 18.68
C PHE A 283 12.40 28.87 17.84
N ASN A 284 12.50 29.18 16.55
CA ASN A 284 11.34 29.17 15.65
C ASN A 284 11.10 27.81 14.99
N LEU A 285 12.02 26.85 15.15
CA LEU A 285 11.95 25.54 14.52
C LEU A 285 10.67 24.77 14.86
N PRO A 286 10.21 24.66 16.14
CA PRO A 286 8.98 23.95 16.46
C PRO A 286 7.74 24.53 15.73
N LEU A 287 7.65 25.86 15.67
CA LEU A 287 6.53 26.56 15.00
C LEU A 287 6.59 26.40 13.48
N ASN A 288 7.78 26.42 12.90
CA ASN A 288 7.96 26.19 11.46
C ASN A 288 7.65 24.75 11.08
N ILE A 289 8.06 23.78 11.90
CA ILE A 289 7.72 22.36 11.72
C ILE A 289 6.20 22.21 11.74
N GLU A 290 5.51 22.73 12.76
CA GLU A 290 4.05 22.63 12.87
C GLU A 290 3.34 23.28 11.66
N ARG A 291 3.78 24.46 11.23
CA ARG A 291 3.22 25.13 10.05
C ARG A 291 3.45 24.35 8.76
N ASN A 292 4.63 23.76 8.58
CA ASN A 292 4.95 22.98 7.39
C ASN A 292 4.24 21.63 7.38
N ILE A 293 4.03 21.01 8.54
CA ILE A 293 3.17 19.82 8.69
C ILE A 293 1.73 20.13 8.27
N GLN A 294 1.18 21.27 8.68
CA GLN A 294 -0.17 21.70 8.27
C GLN A 294 -0.29 21.97 6.76
N LYS A 295 0.79 22.43 6.12
CA LYS A 295 0.85 22.66 4.66
C LYS A 295 1.06 21.38 3.85
N GLY A 296 1.56 20.31 4.47
CA GLY A 296 1.92 19.05 3.80
C GLY A 296 3.33 19.04 3.18
N ASP A 297 4.16 20.05 3.46
CA ASP A 297 5.52 20.17 2.94
C ASP A 297 6.52 19.40 3.82
N TYR A 298 6.41 18.08 3.82
CA TYR A 298 7.21 17.21 4.69
C TYR A 298 8.72 17.23 4.36
N ASP A 299 9.10 17.45 3.10
CA ASP A 299 10.51 17.55 2.66
C ASP A 299 11.26 18.68 3.39
N VAL A 300 10.60 19.82 3.60
CA VAL A 300 11.19 20.98 4.28
C VAL A 300 11.39 20.68 5.77
N VAL A 301 10.42 19.98 6.38
CA VAL A 301 10.49 19.56 7.78
C VAL A 301 11.67 18.61 8.02
N ILE A 302 11.86 17.64 7.13
CA ILE A 302 12.96 16.66 7.21
C ILE A 302 14.31 17.37 7.12
N ASN A 303 14.50 18.24 6.11
CA ASN A 303 15.73 19.00 5.93
C ASN A 303 16.04 19.91 7.13
N ASP A 304 15.03 20.63 7.64
CA ASP A 304 15.17 21.52 8.79
C ASP A 304 15.51 20.73 10.08
N TYR A 305 14.94 19.53 10.24
CA TYR A 305 15.24 18.62 11.36
C TYR A 305 16.65 18.03 11.25
N GLU A 306 17.09 17.56 10.08
CA GLU A 306 18.47 17.08 9.88
C GLU A 306 19.50 18.17 10.13
N LYS A 307 19.22 19.38 9.65
CA LYS A 307 20.05 20.57 9.92
C LYS A 307 20.10 20.88 11.42
N ALA A 308 18.99 20.77 12.13
CA ALA A 308 18.96 20.97 13.58
C ALA A 308 19.71 19.87 14.34
N LYS A 309 19.57 18.61 13.91
CA LYS A 309 20.23 17.44 14.50
C LYS A 309 21.75 17.48 14.31
N SER A 310 22.23 17.85 13.11
CA SER A 310 23.66 18.01 12.82
C SER A 310 24.31 19.17 13.59
N LEU A 311 23.60 20.29 13.74
CA LEU A 311 24.13 21.48 14.42
C LEU A 311 24.01 21.43 15.95
N PHE A 312 22.97 20.78 16.50
CA PHE A 312 22.62 20.88 17.92
C PHE A 312 22.42 19.54 18.64
N GLY A 313 22.56 18.39 17.96
CA GLY A 313 22.29 17.07 18.53
C GLY A 313 23.12 16.71 19.78
N ASN A 314 24.34 17.25 19.90
CA ASN A 314 25.26 16.97 21.02
C ASN A 314 25.42 18.15 22.01
N THR A 315 24.45 19.08 22.07
CA THR A 315 24.62 20.30 22.87
C THR A 315 24.38 20.07 24.37
N GLU A 316 25.25 20.58 25.24
CA GLU A 316 25.11 20.43 26.71
C GLU A 316 24.21 21.50 27.36
N VAL A 317 23.84 22.55 26.63
CA VAL A 317 23.05 23.68 27.14
C VAL A 317 21.60 23.26 27.43
N ALA A 318 21.16 23.41 28.69
CA ALA A 318 19.84 22.97 29.16
C ALA A 318 18.65 23.60 28.41
N VAL A 319 18.75 24.88 28.05
CA VAL A 319 17.68 25.59 27.31
C VAL A 319 17.50 24.99 25.90
N PHE A 320 18.60 24.69 25.21
CA PHE A 320 18.55 24.07 23.89
C PHE A 320 18.07 22.63 23.96
N LYS A 321 18.44 21.86 25.00
CA LYS A 321 17.86 20.53 25.24
C LYS A 321 16.34 20.58 25.40
N LYS A 322 15.79 21.60 26.08
CA LYS A 322 14.34 21.76 26.24
C LYS A 322 13.64 22.07 24.91
N VAL A 323 14.21 22.97 24.09
CA VAL A 323 13.67 23.27 22.75
C VAL A 323 13.79 22.06 21.83
N TYR A 324 14.91 21.35 21.88
CA TYR A 324 15.13 20.15 21.08
C TYR A 324 14.17 19.02 21.49
N ALA A 325 13.85 18.87 22.79
CA ALA A 325 12.83 17.94 23.26
C ALA A 325 11.42 18.27 22.73
N GLU A 326 11.07 19.55 22.62
CA GLU A 326 9.82 19.97 21.98
C GLU A 326 9.84 19.64 20.48
N VAL A 327 10.96 19.89 19.78
CA VAL A 327 11.15 19.51 18.37
C VAL A 327 10.99 18.00 18.17
N GLU A 328 11.63 17.16 18.99
CA GLU A 328 11.47 15.70 18.95
C GLU A 328 10.03 15.27 19.21
N THR A 329 9.33 15.91 20.15
CA THR A 329 7.89 15.64 20.38
C THR A 329 7.04 15.92 19.13
N ARG A 330 7.31 17.03 18.42
CA ARG A 330 6.60 17.35 17.17
C ARG A 330 6.97 16.43 16.01
N ILE A 331 8.24 16.02 15.92
CA ILE A 331 8.69 15.05 14.92
C ILE A 331 8.13 13.66 15.20
N GLU A 332 7.97 13.26 16.46
CA GLU A 332 7.30 12.02 16.83
C GLU A 332 5.82 12.04 16.44
N ALA A 333 5.14 13.17 16.66
CA ALA A 333 3.78 13.36 16.16
C ALA A 333 3.71 13.27 14.62
N LEU A 334 4.71 13.81 13.91
CA LEU A 334 4.81 13.66 12.45
C LEU A 334 5.08 12.22 12.02
N ARG A 335 5.95 11.48 12.71
CA ARG A 335 6.20 10.06 12.45
C ARG A 335 4.92 9.25 12.58
N ASN A 336 4.13 9.49 13.64
CA ASN A 336 2.84 8.82 13.84
C ASN A 336 1.83 9.20 12.75
N LEU A 337 1.72 10.47 12.39
CA LEU A 337 0.84 10.92 11.31
C LEU A 337 1.21 10.30 9.95
N LEU A 338 2.50 10.26 9.62
CA LEU A 338 2.98 9.65 8.37
C LEU A 338 2.78 8.13 8.37
N LEU A 339 2.92 7.49 9.53
CA LEU A 339 2.62 6.07 9.69
C LEU A 339 1.13 5.78 9.51
N GLU A 340 0.25 6.58 10.12
CA GLU A 340 -1.21 6.47 9.91
C GLU A 340 -1.57 6.64 8.43
N LYS A 341 -1.06 7.68 7.77
CA LYS A 341 -1.27 7.89 6.32
C LYS A 341 -0.69 6.79 5.43
N LEU A 342 0.39 6.14 5.85
CA LEU A 342 0.97 5.00 5.14
C LEU A 342 0.10 3.74 5.28
N LEU A 343 -0.56 3.59 6.44
CA LEU A 343 -1.44 2.47 6.74
C LEU A 343 -2.87 2.68 6.20
N GLU A 344 -3.25 3.92 5.86
CA GLU A 344 -4.47 4.24 5.12
C GLU A 344 -4.44 3.58 3.73
N THR A 345 -5.40 2.69 3.50
CA THR A 345 -5.59 1.93 2.26
C THR A 345 -7.01 2.18 1.75
N PRO A 346 -7.22 2.52 0.46
CA PRO A 346 -6.27 2.47 -0.65
C PRO A 346 -5.38 3.72 -0.79
N SER A 347 -4.07 3.51 -0.95
CA SER A 347 -3.07 4.55 -1.25
C SER A 347 -2.32 4.20 -2.53
N THR A 348 -1.84 5.20 -3.28
CA THR A 348 -1.09 4.93 -4.52
C THR A 348 0.31 4.41 -4.19
N LEU A 349 0.87 3.58 -5.07
CA LEU A 349 2.25 3.08 -4.92
C LEU A 349 3.28 4.22 -4.89
N HIS A 350 2.96 5.37 -5.50
CA HIS A 350 3.82 6.56 -5.45
C HIS A 350 3.79 7.22 -4.05
N ASP A 351 2.60 7.39 -3.47
CA ASP A 351 2.45 7.95 -2.12
C ASP A 351 3.04 7.03 -1.06
N GLN A 352 2.84 5.71 -1.19
CA GLN A 352 3.47 4.71 -0.32
C GLN A 352 5.00 4.81 -0.37
N LYS A 353 5.59 4.89 -1.57
CA LYS A 353 7.04 5.10 -1.74
C LYS A 353 7.51 6.40 -1.09
N ARG A 354 6.75 7.48 -1.27
CA ARG A 354 7.06 8.81 -0.73
C ARG A 354 7.01 8.83 0.80
N TYR A 355 5.98 8.27 1.42
CA TYR A 355 5.86 8.18 2.88
C TYR A 355 6.89 7.24 3.51
N ILE A 356 7.20 6.11 2.86
CA ILE A 356 8.29 5.21 3.31
C ILE A 356 9.64 5.95 3.33
N ARG A 357 9.91 6.78 2.31
CA ARG A 357 11.11 7.62 2.24
C ARG A 357 11.15 8.62 3.40
N TYR A 358 10.05 9.36 3.63
CA TYR A 358 9.96 10.31 4.73
C TYR A 358 10.15 9.68 6.10
N LEU A 359 9.55 8.52 6.35
CA LEU A 359 9.72 7.80 7.60
C LEU A 359 11.14 7.26 7.79
N SER A 360 11.80 6.87 6.69
CA SER A 360 13.20 6.46 6.67
C SER A 360 14.13 7.61 7.03
N ASP A 361 13.94 8.77 6.41
CA ASP A 361 14.76 9.97 6.63
C ASP A 361 14.55 10.54 8.04
N LEU A 362 13.33 10.46 8.57
CA LEU A 362 13.00 10.80 9.96
C LEU A 362 13.52 9.78 10.99
N HIS A 363 14.19 8.70 10.57
CA HIS A 363 14.70 7.64 11.44
C HIS A 363 13.62 7.02 12.34
N ALA A 364 12.44 6.72 11.78
CA ALA A 364 11.37 6.07 12.54
C ALA A 364 11.82 4.70 13.10
N PRO A 365 11.35 4.30 14.30
CA PRO A 365 11.68 3.00 14.88
C PRO A 365 11.03 1.85 14.08
N GLY A 366 11.81 0.84 13.74
CA GLY A 366 11.34 -0.33 13.00
C GLY A 366 11.58 -0.27 11.49
N ASP A 367 10.79 -1.03 10.72
CA ASP A 367 10.84 -1.05 9.26
C ASP A 367 9.46 -0.62 8.70
N PRO A 368 9.29 0.68 8.36
CA PRO A 368 8.04 1.22 7.84
C PRO A 368 7.61 0.58 6.52
N ALA A 369 8.56 0.17 5.67
CA ALA A 369 8.26 -0.49 4.41
C ALA A 369 7.63 -1.86 4.65
N TRP A 370 8.16 -2.62 5.61
CA TRP A 370 7.58 -3.91 5.99
C TRP A 370 6.17 -3.76 6.61
N GLN A 371 5.95 -2.74 7.44
CA GLN A 371 4.62 -2.45 8.01
C GLN A 371 3.59 -2.13 6.92
N CYS A 372 3.97 -1.36 5.90
CA CYS A 372 3.13 -1.08 4.74
C CYS A 372 2.79 -2.35 3.95
N ILE A 373 3.80 -3.21 3.66
CA ILE A 373 3.59 -4.50 2.99
C ILE A 373 2.61 -5.36 3.78
N TYR A 374 2.79 -5.47 5.10
CA TYR A 374 1.89 -6.25 5.95
C TYR A 374 0.46 -5.68 5.96
N ALA A 375 0.31 -4.35 6.02
CA ALA A 375 -1.00 -3.69 5.97
C ALA A 375 -1.69 -3.91 4.62
N GLN A 376 -0.96 -3.79 3.50
CA GLN A 376 -1.48 -4.05 2.16
C GLN A 376 -1.90 -5.51 2.00
N HIS A 377 -1.12 -6.46 2.50
CA HIS A 377 -1.49 -7.88 2.54
C HIS A 377 -2.84 -8.10 3.26
N LYS A 378 -2.98 -7.58 4.48
CA LYS A 378 -4.22 -7.70 5.27
C LYS A 378 -5.40 -7.01 4.58
N TRP A 379 -5.17 -5.85 3.98
CA TRP A 379 -6.20 -5.12 3.25
C TRP A 379 -6.67 -5.87 2.00
N ILE A 380 -5.77 -6.47 1.21
CA ILE A 380 -6.16 -7.29 0.05
C ILE A 380 -6.99 -8.49 0.50
N LEU A 381 -6.59 -9.20 1.56
CA LEU A 381 -7.38 -10.30 2.13
C LEU A 381 -8.78 -9.85 2.56
N GLN A 382 -8.88 -8.69 3.20
CA GLN A 382 -10.16 -8.11 3.61
C GLN A 382 -11.00 -7.70 2.39
N LEU A 383 -10.39 -7.13 1.35
CA LEU A 383 -11.09 -6.72 0.13
C LEU A 383 -11.68 -7.93 -0.60
N MET A 384 -10.94 -9.04 -0.65
CA MET A 384 -11.42 -10.31 -1.21
C MET A 384 -12.59 -10.87 -0.40
N GLN A 385 -12.53 -10.77 0.93
CA GLN A 385 -13.61 -11.21 1.81
C GLN A 385 -14.87 -10.33 1.68
N ASN A 386 -14.69 -9.00 1.69
CA ASN A 386 -15.77 -8.05 1.49
C ASN A 386 -16.44 -8.26 0.13
N CYS A 387 -15.66 -8.56 -0.92
CA CYS A 387 -16.20 -8.91 -2.23
C CYS A 387 -17.18 -10.10 -2.13
N ARG A 388 -16.83 -11.17 -1.41
CA ARG A 388 -17.76 -12.29 -1.16
C ARG A 388 -18.99 -11.83 -0.40
N ASP A 389 -18.80 -11.13 0.71
CA ASP A 389 -19.88 -10.77 1.62
C ASP A 389 -20.90 -9.83 0.93
N GLU A 390 -20.47 -8.97 0.01
CA GLU A 390 -21.34 -8.15 -0.85
C GLU A 390 -22.29 -8.99 -1.72
N PHE A 391 -21.81 -10.08 -2.33
CA PHE A 391 -22.63 -10.94 -3.19
C PHE A 391 -23.52 -11.91 -2.39
N ILE A 392 -23.09 -12.33 -1.20
CA ILE A 392 -23.90 -13.20 -0.31
C ILE A 392 -25.02 -12.40 0.37
N SER A 393 -24.73 -11.18 0.84
CA SER A 393 -25.70 -10.35 1.58
C SER A 393 -26.83 -9.73 0.74
N GLY A 394 -26.86 -9.95 -0.57
CA GLY A 394 -28.00 -9.57 -1.42
C GLY A 394 -28.06 -8.08 -1.79
N GLY A 395 -26.92 -7.38 -1.84
CA GLY A 395 -26.86 -6.00 -2.30
C GLY A 395 -27.20 -5.86 -3.79
N ARG A 396 -28.48 -5.59 -4.11
CA ARG A 396 -28.89 -5.02 -5.41
C ARG A 396 -28.20 -3.66 -5.59
N VAL A 397 -27.04 -3.64 -6.22
CA VAL A 397 -26.62 -2.46 -6.99
C VAL A 397 -27.09 -2.71 -8.41
N GLY A 398 -28.33 -2.31 -8.67
CA GLY A 398 -28.82 -2.17 -10.02
C GLY A 398 -27.96 -1.14 -10.74
N VAL A 399 -27.23 -1.59 -11.76
CA VAL A 399 -26.88 -0.72 -12.89
C VAL A 399 -28.21 -0.46 -13.61
N GLY A 400 -28.91 0.58 -13.15
CA GLY A 400 -30.31 0.82 -13.40
C GLY A 400 -30.63 1.08 -14.87
N ALA A 401 -31.64 0.35 -15.35
CA ALA A 401 -32.65 0.93 -16.23
C ALA A 401 -33.27 2.16 -15.53
N LEU A 402 -33.13 3.34 -16.11
CA LEU A 402 -34.05 4.45 -15.91
C LEU A 402 -34.30 5.12 -17.26
N GLY A 403 -35.55 5.02 -17.72
CA GLY A 403 -36.06 5.85 -18.79
C GLY A 403 -36.41 7.25 -18.28
N LEU A 404 -36.17 8.22 -19.16
CA LEU A 404 -36.94 9.46 -19.39
C LEU A 404 -37.46 10.24 -18.17
N GLU A 405 -36.78 11.34 -17.82
CA GLU A 405 -37.25 12.74 -17.99
C GLU A 405 -36.39 13.74 -17.18
N GLY A 406 -36.09 14.89 -17.79
CA GLY A 406 -35.87 16.16 -17.07
C GLY A 406 -34.42 16.62 -16.81
N ASP A 407 -33.95 17.55 -17.64
CA ASP A 407 -32.77 18.41 -17.44
C ASP A 407 -32.75 19.10 -16.06
N THR A 408 -31.57 19.25 -15.43
CA THR A 408 -30.74 20.49 -15.44
C THR A 408 -29.64 20.40 -14.36
N HIS A 409 -28.40 20.75 -14.73
CA HIS A 409 -27.20 21.05 -13.91
C HIS A 409 -26.26 19.93 -13.39
N LEU A 410 -25.28 19.59 -14.26
CA LEU A 410 -23.80 19.81 -14.12
C LEU A 410 -23.34 20.53 -12.81
N ALA A 411 -22.20 20.29 -12.16
CA ALA A 411 -20.89 19.73 -12.53
C ALA A 411 -19.96 19.61 -11.30
N ALA A 412 -18.87 18.84 -11.45
CA ALA A 412 -17.47 19.05 -10.95
C ALA A 412 -16.88 17.76 -10.35
N LEU A 413 -15.76 17.15 -10.78
CA LEU A 413 -14.66 17.38 -11.72
C LEU A 413 -14.06 15.97 -11.99
N GLY A 414 -13.68 15.50 -13.19
CA GLY A 414 -12.74 16.12 -14.14
C GLY A 414 -11.29 15.78 -13.73
N ARG A 415 -10.72 14.64 -14.14
CA ARG A 415 -9.86 14.40 -15.33
C ARG A 415 -8.40 14.90 -15.24
N LEU A 416 -7.52 14.03 -15.75
CA LEU A 416 -6.12 14.18 -16.24
C LEU A 416 -5.01 13.79 -15.23
N GLY A 417 -3.95 13.06 -15.62
CA GLY A 417 -3.34 12.99 -16.95
C GLY A 417 -2.68 11.68 -17.35
N HIS A 418 -2.55 11.55 -18.66
CA HIS A 418 -1.92 10.50 -19.44
C HIS A 418 -0.38 10.56 -19.41
N SER A 419 0.26 9.42 -19.68
CA SER A 419 1.46 9.40 -20.54
C SER A 419 1.31 8.28 -21.57
N ALA A 420 1.81 8.57 -22.77
CA ALA A 420 1.51 7.89 -24.02
C ALA A 420 2.42 6.69 -24.31
N SER A 421 1.90 5.69 -25.03
CA SER A 421 2.71 4.86 -25.94
C SER A 421 1.86 4.35 -27.11
N LEU A 422 2.12 5.00 -28.25
CA LEU A 422 2.08 4.53 -29.65
C LEU A 422 1.18 3.34 -30.02
N LYS A 423 0.19 3.66 -30.85
CA LYS A 423 -0.55 2.73 -31.72
C LYS A 423 0.41 1.96 -32.65
N ARG A 424 0.29 0.62 -32.67
CA ARG A 424 0.50 -0.19 -33.88
C ARG A 424 -0.41 -1.43 -33.86
N GLY A 425 -1.43 -1.36 -34.73
CA GLY A 425 -2.18 -2.41 -35.43
C GLY A 425 -2.40 -3.80 -34.82
N GLY A 426 -3.68 -4.19 -34.71
CA GLY A 426 -4.09 -5.60 -34.75
C GLY A 426 -5.26 -5.99 -33.83
N SER A 427 -6.42 -5.34 -33.93
CA SER A 427 -7.62 -5.82 -33.22
C SER A 427 -8.40 -6.79 -34.12
N LEU A 428 -8.20 -8.08 -33.91
CA LEU A 428 -9.17 -9.12 -34.25
C LEU A 428 -10.08 -9.31 -33.03
N ARG A 429 -11.08 -8.42 -32.87
CA ARG A 429 -12.25 -8.76 -32.07
C ARG A 429 -13.11 -9.68 -32.92
N SER A 430 -13.06 -10.98 -32.62
CA SER A 430 -14.07 -11.92 -33.09
C SER A 430 -15.44 -11.45 -32.58
N ALA A 431 -16.37 -11.22 -33.50
CA ALA A 431 -17.74 -10.88 -33.18
C ALA A 431 -18.38 -12.06 -32.43
N ARG A 432 -18.74 -11.85 -31.15
CA ARG A 432 -19.53 -12.82 -30.40
C ARG A 432 -20.98 -12.82 -30.94
N PRO A 433 -21.62 -13.99 -31.14
CA PRO A 433 -23.03 -14.05 -31.52
C PRO A 433 -23.90 -13.57 -30.36
N SER A 434 -24.80 -12.64 -30.65
CA SER A 434 -25.76 -12.06 -29.75
C SER A 434 -26.98 -12.97 -29.58
N THR A 435 -27.05 -13.79 -28.53
CA THR A 435 -28.30 -14.57 -28.30
C THR A 435 -28.64 -15.02 -26.88
N TRP A 436 -28.28 -14.35 -25.77
CA TRP A 436 -28.88 -14.75 -24.47
C TRP A 436 -29.15 -13.55 -23.54
N ARG A 437 -30.43 -13.21 -23.37
CA ARG A 437 -30.93 -12.37 -22.27
C ARG A 437 -31.21 -13.27 -21.05
N PHE A 438 -30.18 -13.64 -20.33
CA PHE A 438 -30.28 -14.07 -18.94
C PHE A 438 -29.25 -13.26 -18.15
N GLU A 439 -29.64 -12.69 -17.02
CA GLU A 439 -28.71 -12.01 -16.13
C GLU A 439 -27.61 -13.00 -15.74
N THR A 440 -26.34 -12.61 -15.96
CA THR A 440 -25.17 -13.44 -15.62
C THR A 440 -25.30 -13.91 -14.16
N PRO A 441 -25.18 -15.22 -13.86
CA PRO A 441 -25.31 -15.72 -12.50
C PRO A 441 -24.38 -15.02 -11.54
N GLN A 442 -24.83 -14.80 -10.30
CA GLN A 442 -24.07 -14.04 -9.30
C GLN A 442 -22.71 -14.69 -8.99
N GLN A 443 -22.62 -16.03 -9.04
CA GLN A 443 -21.35 -16.73 -8.86
C GLN A 443 -20.33 -16.39 -9.95
N VAL A 444 -20.77 -16.24 -11.21
CA VAL A 444 -19.89 -15.87 -12.33
C VAL A 444 -19.40 -14.43 -12.15
N GLN A 445 -20.32 -13.49 -11.86
CA GLN A 445 -19.97 -12.08 -11.59
C GLN A 445 -19.03 -11.94 -10.39
N PHE A 446 -19.22 -12.76 -9.35
CA PHE A 446 -18.35 -12.79 -8.19
C PHE A 446 -16.93 -13.21 -8.56
N VAL A 447 -16.77 -14.29 -9.34
CA VAL A 447 -15.44 -14.76 -9.75
C VAL A 447 -14.74 -13.74 -10.65
N GLU A 448 -15.46 -13.07 -11.55
CA GLU A 448 -14.94 -11.96 -12.36
C GLU A 448 -14.46 -10.81 -11.48
N LYS A 449 -15.32 -10.29 -10.59
CA LYS A 449 -14.95 -9.18 -9.68
C LYS A 449 -13.79 -9.56 -8.76
N LEU A 450 -13.78 -10.78 -8.22
CA LEU A 450 -12.72 -11.28 -7.34
C LEU A 450 -11.38 -11.38 -8.10
N SER A 451 -11.40 -11.88 -9.34
CA SER A 451 -10.21 -11.94 -10.19
C SER A 451 -9.70 -10.54 -10.52
N ASP A 452 -10.60 -9.60 -10.85
CA ASP A 452 -10.24 -8.19 -11.10
C ASP A 452 -9.62 -7.52 -9.88
N VAL A 453 -10.13 -7.80 -8.67
CA VAL A 453 -9.53 -7.33 -7.41
C VAL A 453 -8.10 -7.82 -7.25
N VAL A 454 -7.85 -9.12 -7.49
CA VAL A 454 -6.50 -9.69 -7.38
C VAL A 454 -5.58 -9.14 -8.48
N ILE A 455 -6.02 -9.12 -9.74
CA ILE A 455 -5.25 -8.59 -10.88
C ILE A 455 -4.99 -7.08 -10.71
N GLY A 456 -5.89 -6.33 -10.09
CA GLY A 456 -5.70 -4.90 -9.84
C GLY A 456 -4.71 -4.59 -8.72
N GLN A 457 -4.71 -5.38 -7.64
CA GLN A 457 -3.95 -5.08 -6.42
C GLN A 457 -2.63 -5.85 -6.29
N LEU A 458 -2.59 -7.12 -6.71
CA LEU A 458 -1.40 -7.98 -6.55
C LEU A 458 -0.17 -7.50 -7.34
N PRO A 459 -0.28 -6.94 -8.56
CA PRO A 459 0.86 -6.37 -9.26
C PRO A 459 1.51 -5.21 -8.50
N ASN A 460 0.71 -4.35 -7.85
CA ASN A 460 1.23 -3.23 -7.07
C ASN A 460 1.91 -3.73 -5.80
N PHE A 461 1.31 -4.71 -5.12
CA PHE A 461 1.91 -5.39 -3.96
C PHE A 461 3.25 -6.06 -4.31
N TRP A 462 3.31 -6.78 -5.43
CA TRP A 462 4.54 -7.42 -5.92
C TRP A 462 5.61 -6.38 -6.30
N LYS A 463 5.24 -5.31 -7.02
CA LYS A 463 6.16 -4.20 -7.35
C LYS A 463 6.69 -3.50 -6.09
N LEU A 464 5.88 -3.36 -5.04
CA LEU A 464 6.30 -2.80 -3.77
C LEU A 464 7.37 -3.69 -3.11
N TRP A 465 7.15 -5.01 -3.10
CA TRP A 465 8.14 -5.99 -2.63
C TRP A 465 9.45 -5.96 -3.43
N ILE A 466 9.39 -6.00 -4.76
CA ILE A 466 10.58 -5.89 -5.60
C ILE A 466 11.32 -4.58 -5.33
N SER A 467 10.58 -3.48 -5.14
CA SER A 467 11.16 -2.19 -4.81
C SER A 467 11.90 -2.22 -3.45
N TYR A 468 11.36 -2.94 -2.47
CA TYR A 468 11.95 -3.13 -1.13
C TYR A 468 13.20 -4.00 -1.17
N VAL A 469 13.16 -5.14 -1.88
CA VAL A 469 14.31 -6.04 -2.07
C VAL A 469 15.46 -5.35 -2.81
N ASN A 470 15.15 -4.56 -3.83
CA ASN A 470 16.15 -3.83 -4.60
C ASN A 470 16.68 -2.59 -3.85
N GLY A 471 16.02 -2.16 -2.77
CA GLY A 471 16.36 -0.95 -2.02
C GLY A 471 15.94 0.35 -2.69
N SER A 472 15.25 0.29 -3.82
CA SER A 472 14.73 1.45 -4.58
C SER A 472 13.67 2.27 -3.84
N LEU A 473 13.11 1.74 -2.74
CA LEU A 473 12.23 2.51 -1.85
C LEU A 473 12.97 3.65 -1.14
N PHE A 474 14.29 3.52 -0.96
CA PHE A 474 15.11 4.42 -0.15
C PHE A 474 16.07 5.29 -0.98
N SER A 475 16.26 4.99 -2.27
CA SER A 475 17.04 5.82 -3.20
C SER A 475 16.57 5.59 -4.65
N GLU A 476 16.23 6.65 -5.38
CA GLU A 476 15.91 6.60 -6.81
C GLU A 476 17.16 6.41 -7.69
N THR A 477 18.34 6.80 -7.19
CA THR A 477 19.62 6.79 -7.91
C THR A 477 20.50 5.57 -7.62
N GLY A 478 20.09 4.70 -6.68
CA GLY A 478 20.85 3.47 -6.36
C GLY A 478 22.18 3.73 -5.64
N GLU A 479 22.34 4.90 -5.05
CA GLU A 479 23.54 5.25 -4.28
C GLU A 479 23.71 4.31 -3.08
N LYS A 480 24.95 3.89 -2.83
CA LYS A 480 25.33 3.00 -1.71
C LYS A 480 25.25 3.75 -0.38
N SER A 481 24.04 4.04 0.09
CA SER A 481 23.80 4.48 1.47
C SER A 481 23.80 3.27 2.40
N GLY A 482 24.34 3.41 3.62
CA GLY A 482 24.30 2.37 4.65
C GLY A 482 22.86 1.93 5.02
N GLN A 483 21.87 2.80 4.76
CA GLN A 483 20.46 2.54 4.98
C GLN A 483 19.87 1.57 3.94
N VAL A 484 20.32 1.67 2.68
CA VAL A 484 19.95 0.76 1.58
C VAL A 484 20.52 -0.64 1.80
N GLU A 485 21.74 -0.75 2.33
CA GLU A 485 22.33 -2.06 2.66
C GLU A 485 21.63 -2.71 3.87
N LYS A 486 21.19 -1.93 4.86
CA LYS A 486 20.40 -2.42 5.99
C LYS A 486 19.03 -2.93 5.53
N SER A 487 18.34 -2.19 4.64
CA SER A 487 17.04 -2.62 4.10
C SER A 487 17.16 -3.90 3.27
N LYS A 488 18.22 -4.04 2.45
CA LYS A 488 18.49 -5.26 1.68
C LYS A 488 18.73 -6.48 2.58
N LYS A 489 19.42 -6.31 3.71
CA LYS A 489 19.60 -7.38 4.71
C LYS A 489 18.27 -7.76 5.37
N ASN A 490 17.46 -6.77 5.77
CA ASN A 490 16.13 -7.02 6.33
C ASN A 490 15.22 -7.75 5.32
N ALA A 491 15.24 -7.32 4.06
CA ALA A 491 14.46 -7.94 2.98
C ALA A 491 14.84 -9.42 2.77
N ARG A 492 16.13 -9.75 2.80
CA ARG A 492 16.59 -11.16 2.73
C ARG A 492 16.07 -11.99 3.91
N GLN A 493 16.06 -11.43 5.11
CA GLN A 493 15.54 -12.12 6.30
C GLN A 493 14.02 -12.33 6.25
N ARG A 494 13.29 -11.40 5.60
CA ARG A 494 11.83 -11.42 5.45
C ARG A 494 11.33 -12.12 4.18
N GLN A 495 12.21 -12.63 3.33
CA GLN A 495 11.83 -13.26 2.06
C GLN A 495 10.87 -14.45 2.25
N ASN A 496 11.10 -15.28 3.27
CA ASN A 496 10.22 -16.40 3.59
C ASN A 496 8.86 -15.94 4.14
N ASP A 497 8.83 -14.84 4.90
CA ASP A 497 7.58 -14.27 5.41
C ASP A 497 6.73 -13.71 4.26
N PHE A 498 7.36 -13.02 3.30
CA PHE A 498 6.67 -12.53 2.11
C PHE A 498 6.17 -13.66 1.21
N LYS A 499 6.97 -14.74 1.06
CA LYS A 499 6.53 -15.95 0.36
C LYS A 499 5.22 -16.50 0.95
N LYS A 500 5.14 -16.59 2.28
CA LYS A 500 3.91 -17.00 2.99
C LYS A 500 2.73 -16.07 2.78
N MET A 501 2.96 -14.75 2.66
CA MET A 501 1.89 -13.78 2.36
C MET A 501 1.30 -14.00 0.96
N ILE A 502 2.15 -14.24 -0.04
CA ILE A 502 1.67 -14.55 -1.40
C ILE A 502 0.92 -15.89 -1.41
N GLU A 503 1.44 -16.89 -0.70
CA GLU A 503 0.78 -18.19 -0.53
C GLU A 503 -0.59 -18.05 0.16
N GLU A 504 -0.72 -17.19 1.17
CA GLU A 504 -1.99 -16.91 1.84
C GLU A 504 -2.98 -16.22 0.90
N LEU A 505 -2.52 -15.25 0.10
CA LEU A 505 -3.35 -14.55 -0.90
C LEU A 505 -3.85 -15.47 -2.01
N THR A 506 -2.97 -16.32 -2.59
CA THR A 506 -3.37 -17.27 -3.64
C THR A 506 -4.29 -18.35 -3.08
N ASN A 507 -4.02 -18.87 -1.88
CA ASN A 507 -4.93 -19.80 -1.20
C ASN A 507 -6.28 -19.16 -0.87
N ARG A 508 -6.32 -17.91 -0.42
CA ARG A 508 -7.58 -17.20 -0.14
C ARG A 508 -8.43 -17.06 -1.41
N LEU A 509 -7.80 -16.69 -2.54
CA LEU A 509 -8.46 -16.61 -3.84
C LEU A 509 -9.09 -17.95 -4.21
N VAL A 510 -8.29 -19.02 -4.15
CA VAL A 510 -8.75 -20.36 -4.53
C VAL A 510 -9.85 -20.86 -3.61
N LYS A 511 -9.73 -20.67 -2.29
CA LYS A 511 -10.76 -21.09 -1.33
C LYS A 511 -12.08 -20.33 -1.51
N LEU A 512 -12.03 -19.03 -1.81
CA LEU A 512 -13.23 -18.24 -2.11
C LEU A 512 -13.93 -18.71 -3.39
N ILE A 513 -13.16 -19.02 -4.45
CA ILE A 513 -13.72 -19.56 -5.70
C ILE A 513 -14.29 -20.97 -5.47
N ARG A 514 -13.57 -21.84 -4.74
CA ARG A 514 -14.07 -23.18 -4.37
C ARG A 514 -15.32 -23.11 -3.52
N GLY A 515 -15.40 -22.17 -2.58
CA GLY A 515 -16.60 -21.97 -1.76
C GLY A 515 -17.84 -21.58 -2.56
N ALA A 516 -17.65 -20.86 -3.67
CA ALA A 516 -18.73 -20.45 -4.57
C ALA A 516 -19.15 -21.52 -5.59
N LEU A 517 -18.19 -22.31 -6.10
CA LEU A 517 -18.40 -23.19 -7.25
C LEU A 517 -18.25 -24.69 -6.96
N LEU A 518 -17.41 -25.05 -6.00
CA LEU A 518 -17.02 -26.42 -5.67
C LEU A 518 -17.07 -26.67 -4.16
N PRO A 519 -18.22 -26.42 -3.48
CA PRO A 519 -18.31 -26.48 -2.02
C PRO A 519 -17.92 -27.86 -1.45
N THR A 520 -18.14 -28.93 -2.20
CA THR A 520 -17.79 -30.31 -1.82
C THR A 520 -16.28 -30.57 -1.72
N THR A 521 -15.45 -29.68 -2.24
CA THR A 521 -13.98 -29.80 -2.18
C THR A 521 -13.37 -29.17 -0.93
N LEU A 522 -14.18 -28.45 -0.14
CA LEU A 522 -13.72 -27.77 1.08
C LEU A 522 -14.12 -28.53 2.35
N PRO A 523 -13.26 -28.57 3.38
CA PRO A 523 -13.64 -29.11 4.70
C PRO A 523 -14.77 -28.32 5.37
N GLN A 524 -15.57 -28.98 6.21
CA GLN A 524 -16.75 -28.40 6.88
C GLN A 524 -16.45 -27.07 7.62
N GLY A 525 -15.27 -26.96 8.27
CA GLY A 525 -14.87 -25.74 8.98
C GLY A 525 -14.53 -24.56 8.06
N GLU A 526 -14.12 -24.83 6.82
CA GLU A 526 -13.79 -23.80 5.82
C GLU A 526 -15.03 -23.33 5.04
N LEU A 527 -16.03 -24.21 4.90
CA LEU A 527 -17.32 -23.89 4.28
C LEU A 527 -18.06 -22.73 4.98
N HIS A 528 -17.97 -22.63 6.31
CA HIS A 528 -18.57 -21.52 7.04
C HIS A 528 -17.91 -20.16 6.69
N VAL A 529 -16.63 -20.17 6.31
CA VAL A 529 -15.84 -18.94 6.04
C VAL A 529 -15.87 -18.55 4.56
N TYR A 530 -15.88 -19.55 3.66
CA TYR A 530 -15.76 -19.33 2.21
C TYR A 530 -17.03 -19.69 1.42
N GLY A 531 -17.92 -20.52 1.98
CA GLY A 531 -19.18 -20.97 1.36
C GLY A 531 -20.32 -19.97 1.54
N GLY A 532 -21.56 -20.45 1.70
CA GLY A 532 -22.76 -19.59 1.86
C GLY A 532 -23.52 -19.30 0.56
N TRP A 533 -23.34 -20.14 -0.46
CA TRP A 533 -23.94 -20.00 -1.81
C TRP A 533 -25.10 -20.98 -2.06
N GLU A 534 -25.69 -21.54 -0.99
CA GLU A 534 -26.56 -22.74 -1.01
C GLU A 534 -27.91 -22.55 -1.72
N ASP A 535 -28.31 -21.32 -2.06
CA ASP A 535 -29.66 -20.99 -2.56
C ASP A 535 -29.75 -20.66 -4.07
N LYS A 536 -28.71 -20.86 -4.89
CA LYS A 536 -28.69 -20.25 -6.24
C LYS A 536 -28.32 -21.21 -7.39
N THR A 537 -29.27 -21.31 -8.32
CA THR A 537 -29.23 -21.84 -9.71
C THR A 537 -28.02 -22.67 -10.09
N GLU A 538 -28.26 -23.95 -10.44
CA GLU A 538 -27.26 -24.81 -11.06
C GLU A 538 -26.63 -24.12 -12.29
N LEU A 539 -25.30 -23.98 -12.27
CA LEU A 539 -24.55 -23.37 -13.34
C LEU A 539 -24.39 -24.35 -14.50
N THR A 540 -24.73 -23.94 -15.72
CA THR A 540 -24.48 -24.73 -16.93
C THR A 540 -22.99 -24.76 -17.29
N GLY A 541 -22.56 -25.75 -18.09
CA GLY A 541 -21.18 -25.85 -18.59
C GLY A 541 -20.65 -24.61 -19.32
N ALA A 542 -21.52 -23.85 -19.99
CA ALA A 542 -21.13 -22.59 -20.65
C ALA A 542 -20.63 -21.53 -19.65
N TRP A 543 -21.27 -21.42 -18.49
CA TRP A 543 -20.84 -20.52 -17.41
C TRP A 543 -19.52 -20.96 -16.78
N PHE A 544 -19.32 -22.27 -16.59
CA PHE A 544 -18.03 -22.80 -16.16
C PHE A 544 -16.92 -22.54 -17.17
N THR A 545 -17.21 -22.59 -18.46
CA THR A 545 -16.24 -22.24 -19.51
C THR A 545 -15.81 -20.78 -19.38
N GLN A 546 -16.74 -19.84 -19.15
CA GLN A 546 -16.41 -18.44 -18.88
C GLN A 546 -15.56 -18.28 -17.61
N ILE A 547 -15.92 -18.96 -16.52
CA ILE A 547 -15.14 -18.96 -15.27
C ILE A 547 -13.71 -19.47 -15.51
N ILE A 548 -13.54 -20.56 -16.26
CA ILE A 548 -12.23 -21.11 -16.61
C ILE A 548 -11.40 -20.07 -17.37
N HIS A 549 -12.00 -19.31 -18.29
CA HIS A 549 -11.30 -18.22 -18.98
C HIS A 549 -10.85 -17.12 -18.03
N THR A 550 -11.71 -16.69 -17.11
CA THR A 550 -11.40 -15.67 -16.11
C THR A 550 -10.26 -16.11 -15.20
N VAL A 551 -10.32 -17.34 -14.66
CA VAL A 551 -9.27 -17.88 -13.78
C VAL A 551 -7.96 -18.12 -14.55
N ARG A 552 -8.01 -18.57 -15.82
CA ARG A 552 -6.83 -18.64 -16.70
C ARG A 552 -6.21 -17.26 -16.92
N GLY A 553 -7.03 -16.25 -17.19
CA GLY A 553 -6.58 -14.86 -17.36
C GLY A 553 -5.92 -14.32 -16.09
N CYS A 554 -6.48 -14.65 -14.91
CA CYS A 554 -5.86 -14.33 -13.63
C CYS A 554 -4.50 -15.03 -13.47
N HIS A 555 -4.42 -16.34 -13.71
CA HIS A 555 -3.16 -17.09 -13.62
C HIS A 555 -2.10 -16.54 -14.59
N GLU A 556 -2.46 -16.23 -15.83
CA GLU A 556 -1.56 -15.63 -16.83
C GLU A 556 -1.06 -14.26 -16.37
N ALA A 557 -1.95 -13.38 -15.91
CA ALA A 557 -1.57 -12.07 -15.38
C ALA A 557 -0.60 -12.20 -14.19
N LEU A 558 -0.81 -13.17 -13.30
CA LEU A 558 0.11 -13.41 -12.17
C LEU A 558 1.44 -14.03 -12.60
N SER A 559 1.43 -14.90 -13.61
CA SER A 559 2.64 -15.50 -14.17
C SER A 559 3.53 -14.45 -14.87
N THR A 560 2.93 -13.46 -15.54
CA THR A 560 3.68 -12.33 -16.16
C THR A 560 4.44 -11.47 -15.14
N LEU A 561 4.09 -11.54 -13.86
CA LEU A 561 4.80 -10.84 -12.78
C LEU A 561 6.06 -11.59 -12.30
N GLU A 562 6.40 -12.74 -12.90
CA GLU A 562 7.51 -13.62 -12.50
C GLU A 562 7.38 -14.13 -11.06
N ILE A 563 6.14 -14.31 -10.59
CA ILE A 563 5.87 -14.97 -9.30
C ILE A 563 6.29 -16.45 -9.43
N PRO A 564 7.01 -17.03 -8.43
CA PRO A 564 7.40 -18.43 -8.46
C PRO A 564 6.23 -19.39 -8.72
N ASN A 565 6.42 -20.34 -9.65
CA ASN A 565 5.37 -21.26 -10.08
C ASN A 565 4.80 -22.12 -8.94
N ASP A 566 5.61 -22.43 -7.92
CA ASP A 566 5.17 -23.18 -6.73
C ASP A 566 4.05 -22.46 -5.96
N LEU A 567 4.02 -21.12 -5.99
CA LEU A 567 2.97 -20.31 -5.35
C LEU A 567 1.70 -20.19 -6.20
N LEU A 568 1.81 -20.41 -7.52
CA LEU A 568 0.71 -20.38 -8.47
C LEU A 568 0.09 -21.76 -8.71
N GLN A 569 0.75 -22.84 -8.28
CA GLN A 569 0.29 -24.22 -8.43
C GLN A 569 -1.15 -24.43 -7.91
N VAL A 570 -1.50 -23.78 -6.79
CA VAL A 570 -2.85 -23.89 -6.20
C VAL A 570 -3.94 -23.39 -7.16
N ILE A 571 -3.64 -22.40 -8.01
CA ILE A 571 -4.57 -21.90 -9.04
C ILE A 571 -4.66 -22.89 -10.21
N GLN A 572 -3.56 -23.56 -10.56
CA GLN A 572 -3.57 -24.62 -11.58
C GLN A 572 -4.37 -25.85 -11.13
N ASP A 573 -4.24 -26.23 -9.85
CA ASP A 573 -5.03 -27.30 -9.25
C ASP A 573 -6.52 -26.96 -9.24
N LEU A 574 -6.87 -25.71 -8.93
CA LEU A 574 -8.24 -25.21 -9.07
C LEU A 574 -8.73 -25.27 -10.53
N LEU A 575 -7.91 -24.87 -11.50
CA LEU A 575 -8.27 -24.96 -12.92
C LEU A 575 -8.52 -26.40 -13.36
N LEU A 576 -7.72 -27.36 -12.88
CA LEU A 576 -7.95 -28.78 -13.12
C LEU A 576 -9.33 -29.21 -12.59
N ASP A 577 -9.64 -28.89 -11.33
CA ASP A 577 -10.92 -29.23 -10.71
C ASP A 577 -12.11 -28.59 -11.42
N LEU A 578 -11.99 -27.31 -11.80
CA LEU A 578 -13.03 -26.60 -12.54
C LEU A 578 -13.26 -27.21 -13.93
N ARG A 579 -12.20 -27.62 -14.63
CA ARG A 579 -12.32 -28.28 -15.94
C ARG A 579 -12.95 -29.68 -15.82
N VAL A 580 -12.58 -30.45 -14.80
CA VAL A 580 -13.22 -31.74 -14.48
C VAL A 580 -14.70 -31.54 -14.18
N HIS A 581 -15.03 -30.57 -13.33
CA HIS A 581 -16.42 -30.28 -12.97
C HIS A 581 -17.24 -29.77 -14.17
N CYS A 582 -16.67 -28.90 -15.01
CA CYS A 582 -17.28 -28.45 -16.25
C CYS A 582 -17.63 -29.63 -17.18
N LEU A 583 -16.73 -30.60 -17.32
CA LEU A 583 -17.00 -31.83 -18.10
C LEU A 583 -18.19 -32.61 -17.52
N MET A 584 -18.19 -32.87 -16.21
CA MET A 584 -19.26 -33.63 -15.55
C MET A 584 -20.62 -32.93 -15.66
N VAL A 585 -20.68 -31.63 -15.38
CA VAL A 585 -21.91 -30.83 -15.43
C VAL A 585 -22.46 -30.76 -16.85
N THR A 586 -21.60 -30.59 -17.86
CA THR A 586 -22.05 -30.53 -19.26
C THR A 586 -22.66 -31.87 -19.70
N LEU A 587 -22.05 -33.00 -19.32
CA LEU A 587 -22.59 -34.33 -19.59
C LEU A 587 -23.92 -34.56 -18.85
N LEU A 588 -24.02 -34.17 -17.58
CA LEU A 588 -25.26 -34.27 -16.81
C LEU A 588 -26.39 -33.42 -17.41
N HIS A 589 -26.10 -32.17 -17.79
CA HIS A 589 -27.10 -31.30 -18.42
C HIS A 589 -27.57 -31.85 -19.77
N THR A 590 -26.65 -32.44 -20.54
CA THR A 590 -26.98 -33.10 -21.82
C THR A 590 -27.90 -34.29 -21.60
N SER A 591 -27.75 -35.03 -20.51
CA SER A 591 -28.69 -36.09 -20.13
C SER A 591 -30.12 -35.56 -19.96
N GLU A 592 -30.28 -34.41 -19.31
CA GLU A 592 -31.59 -33.75 -19.15
C GLU A 592 -32.12 -33.18 -20.48
N ASP A 593 -31.26 -32.62 -21.32
CA ASP A 593 -31.66 -32.15 -22.66
C ASP A 593 -32.14 -33.29 -23.55
N VAL A 594 -31.50 -34.46 -23.46
CA VAL A 594 -31.92 -35.69 -24.15
C VAL A 594 -33.28 -36.17 -23.67
N LYS A 595 -33.60 -36.09 -22.36
CA LYS A 595 -34.94 -36.41 -21.85
C LYS A 595 -36.03 -35.56 -22.51
N ARG A 596 -35.75 -34.26 -22.68
CA ARG A 596 -36.68 -33.30 -23.30
C ARG A 596 -36.83 -33.49 -24.81
N LEU A 597 -35.97 -34.28 -25.47
CA LEU A 597 -36.13 -34.57 -26.90
C LEU A 597 -37.41 -35.38 -27.16
N ALA A 598 -37.79 -36.26 -26.23
CA ALA A 598 -39.01 -37.05 -26.35
C ALA A 598 -40.29 -36.19 -26.45
N GLU A 599 -40.30 -35.03 -25.80
CA GLU A 599 -41.44 -34.09 -25.82
C GLU A 599 -41.54 -33.32 -27.15
N LYS A 600 -40.48 -33.30 -27.95
CA LYS A 600 -40.36 -32.55 -29.20
C LYS A 600 -40.48 -33.43 -30.45
N GLU A 601 -41.01 -34.64 -30.27
CA GLU A 601 -41.16 -35.59 -31.36
C GLU A 601 -42.30 -35.19 -32.29
N ASP A 602 -42.00 -35.15 -33.59
CA ASP A 602 -42.93 -34.71 -34.64
C ASP A 602 -43.59 -35.89 -35.39
N TRP A 603 -43.14 -37.12 -35.15
CA TRP A 603 -43.64 -38.36 -35.78
C TRP A 603 -43.63 -38.34 -37.32
N VAL A 604 -42.87 -37.44 -37.93
CA VAL A 604 -42.72 -37.35 -39.38
C VAL A 604 -41.70 -38.40 -39.82
N VAL A 605 -42.15 -39.34 -40.63
CA VAL A 605 -41.34 -40.47 -41.13
C VAL A 605 -40.77 -40.11 -42.51
N ASP A 606 -39.47 -40.35 -42.70
CA ASP A 606 -38.79 -40.14 -43.98
C ASP A 606 -38.97 -41.32 -44.97
N ASN A 607 -38.31 -41.26 -46.13
CA ASN A 607 -38.38 -42.31 -47.15
C ASN A 607 -37.76 -43.65 -46.71
N GLU A 608 -36.97 -43.66 -45.63
CA GLU A 608 -36.31 -44.84 -45.06
C GLU A 608 -37.06 -45.39 -43.84
N GLY A 609 -38.15 -44.74 -43.42
CA GLY A 609 -38.97 -45.19 -42.30
C GLY A 609 -38.49 -44.67 -40.95
N ILE A 610 -37.73 -43.58 -40.90
CA ILE A 610 -37.05 -43.07 -39.71
C ILE A 610 -37.60 -41.68 -39.37
N THR A 611 -37.70 -41.35 -38.09
CA THR A 611 -38.09 -40.00 -37.65
C THR A 611 -36.88 -39.07 -37.52
N SER A 612 -37.14 -37.77 -37.30
CA SER A 612 -36.07 -36.81 -37.05
C SER A 612 -35.34 -37.05 -35.71
N LEU A 613 -35.88 -37.88 -34.80
CA LEU A 613 -35.39 -38.06 -33.42
C LEU A 613 -33.95 -38.57 -33.32
N PRO A 614 -33.52 -39.64 -34.03
CA PRO A 614 -32.15 -40.13 -33.96
C PRO A 614 -31.14 -39.07 -34.41
N SER A 615 -31.49 -38.28 -35.43
CA SER A 615 -30.64 -37.18 -35.91
C SER A 615 -30.56 -36.02 -34.92
N LYS A 616 -31.67 -35.65 -34.27
CA LYS A 616 -31.72 -34.62 -33.21
C LYS A 616 -30.88 -35.06 -32.00
N PHE A 617 -30.92 -36.35 -31.64
CA PHE A 617 -30.08 -36.94 -30.60
C PHE A 617 -28.59 -36.88 -30.94
N GLU A 618 -28.21 -37.29 -32.15
CA GLU A 618 -26.82 -37.21 -32.63
C GLU A 618 -26.31 -35.76 -32.60
N GLN A 619 -27.11 -34.80 -33.10
CA GLN A 619 -26.77 -33.37 -33.07
C GLN A 619 -26.60 -32.83 -31.64
N CYS A 620 -27.46 -33.25 -30.69
CA CYS A 620 -27.36 -32.86 -29.30
C CYS A 620 -26.02 -33.28 -28.68
N LEU A 621 -25.61 -34.55 -28.90
CA LEU A 621 -24.32 -35.05 -28.43
C LEU A 621 -23.13 -34.40 -29.13
N VAL A 622 -23.21 -34.16 -30.44
CA VAL A 622 -22.14 -33.46 -31.17
C VAL A 622 -21.99 -32.02 -30.68
N HIS A 623 -23.09 -31.30 -30.44
CA HIS A 623 -23.05 -29.95 -29.87
C HIS A 623 -22.44 -29.95 -28.46
N MET A 624 -22.79 -30.93 -27.63
CA MET A 624 -22.17 -31.13 -26.32
C MET A 624 -20.65 -31.31 -26.43
N LEU A 625 -20.18 -32.22 -27.30
CA LEU A 625 -18.75 -32.46 -27.51
C LEU A 625 -18.01 -31.23 -28.05
N GLN A 626 -18.65 -30.46 -28.93
CA GLN A 626 -18.11 -29.19 -29.43
C GLN A 626 -17.98 -28.15 -28.31
N SER A 627 -18.97 -28.05 -27.42
CA SER A 627 -18.94 -27.12 -26.28
C SER A 627 -17.81 -27.43 -25.28
N LEU A 628 -17.38 -28.69 -25.20
CA LEU A 628 -16.28 -29.13 -24.34
C LEU A 628 -14.88 -28.87 -24.92
N LYS A 629 -14.77 -28.56 -26.22
CA LYS A 629 -13.47 -28.39 -26.89
C LYS A 629 -12.63 -27.26 -26.27
N GLU A 630 -13.24 -26.11 -26.01
CA GLU A 630 -12.57 -24.93 -25.45
C GLU A 630 -12.17 -25.10 -23.96
N PRO A 631 -13.05 -25.55 -23.03
CA PRO A 631 -12.66 -25.76 -21.64
C PRO A 631 -11.64 -26.89 -21.47
N LEU A 632 -11.62 -27.90 -22.36
CA LEU A 632 -10.66 -29.00 -22.31
C LEU A 632 -9.36 -28.75 -23.07
N GLU A 633 -9.21 -27.62 -23.79
CA GLU A 633 -7.93 -27.23 -24.41
C GLU A 633 -6.83 -27.14 -23.36
N ILE A 634 -5.61 -27.63 -23.66
CA ILE A 634 -4.48 -27.67 -22.74
C ILE A 634 -3.63 -26.41 -22.93
N LYS A 635 -3.44 -25.63 -21.86
CA LYS A 635 -2.49 -24.50 -21.84
C LYS A 635 -1.19 -24.87 -21.11
N ALA A 636 -0.16 -24.02 -21.23
CA ALA A 636 1.15 -24.25 -20.64
C ALA A 636 1.05 -24.46 -19.11
N GLY A 637 1.57 -25.59 -18.62
CA GLY A 637 1.51 -25.98 -17.20
C GLY A 637 0.27 -26.76 -16.78
N GLU A 638 -0.74 -26.91 -17.63
CA GLU A 638 -1.97 -27.63 -17.28
C GLU A 638 -1.86 -29.14 -17.52
N ILE A 639 -2.45 -29.93 -16.60
CA ILE A 639 -2.62 -31.37 -16.77
C ILE A 639 -3.78 -31.64 -17.74
N ASN A 640 -3.65 -32.69 -18.56
CA ASN A 640 -4.73 -33.13 -19.41
C ASN A 640 -5.80 -33.85 -18.58
N VAL A 641 -6.99 -33.26 -18.48
CA VAL A 641 -8.15 -33.82 -17.77
C VAL A 641 -8.52 -35.22 -18.27
N LEU A 642 -8.39 -35.44 -19.58
CA LEU A 642 -8.75 -36.68 -20.26
C LEU A 642 -7.67 -37.77 -20.12
N GLN A 643 -6.51 -37.49 -19.53
CA GLN A 643 -5.52 -38.53 -19.19
C GLN A 643 -5.73 -39.11 -17.78
N LEU A 644 -6.64 -38.55 -16.98
CA LEU A 644 -6.95 -39.05 -15.65
C LEU A 644 -7.96 -40.19 -15.74
N ASP A 645 -7.53 -41.42 -15.44
CA ASP A 645 -8.36 -42.64 -15.53
C ASP A 645 -9.70 -42.51 -14.80
N GLN A 646 -9.69 -41.96 -13.58
CA GLN A 646 -10.91 -41.77 -12.79
C GLN A 646 -11.91 -40.80 -13.45
N VAL A 647 -11.42 -39.80 -14.19
CA VAL A 647 -12.26 -38.82 -14.88
C VAL A 647 -12.82 -39.42 -16.16
N GLN A 648 -12.00 -40.16 -16.91
CA GLN A 648 -12.43 -40.91 -18.09
C GLN A 648 -13.51 -41.95 -17.72
N ASP A 649 -13.31 -42.72 -16.65
CA ASP A 649 -14.29 -43.70 -16.19
C ASP A 649 -15.64 -43.06 -15.85
N LYS A 650 -15.63 -41.92 -15.13
CA LYS A 650 -16.85 -41.17 -14.80
C LYS A 650 -17.50 -40.57 -16.05
N ALA A 651 -16.71 -40.00 -16.96
CA ALA A 651 -17.22 -39.45 -18.22
C ALA A 651 -17.86 -40.54 -19.10
N ALA A 652 -17.23 -41.72 -19.18
CA ALA A 652 -17.77 -42.87 -19.89
C ALA A 652 -19.06 -43.40 -19.24
N GLN A 653 -19.14 -43.45 -17.91
CA GLN A 653 -20.36 -43.82 -17.19
C GLN A 653 -21.51 -42.84 -17.46
N LEU A 654 -21.25 -41.53 -17.43
CA LEU A 654 -22.23 -40.51 -17.77
C LEU A 654 -22.65 -40.58 -19.23
N SER A 655 -21.71 -40.85 -20.15
CA SER A 655 -22.00 -41.04 -21.58
C SER A 655 -22.92 -42.24 -21.80
N VAL A 656 -22.66 -43.38 -21.15
CA VAL A 656 -23.56 -44.55 -21.16
C VAL A 656 -24.93 -44.18 -20.57
N SER A 657 -24.97 -43.39 -19.50
CA SER A 657 -26.22 -42.94 -18.89
C SER A 657 -27.06 -42.12 -19.87
N ILE A 658 -26.45 -41.17 -20.61
CA ILE A 658 -27.13 -40.37 -21.63
C ILE A 658 -27.74 -41.28 -22.72
N MET A 659 -26.99 -42.28 -23.19
CA MET A 659 -27.49 -43.24 -24.18
C MET A 659 -28.70 -44.02 -23.65
N LYS A 660 -28.62 -44.52 -22.41
CA LYS A 660 -29.74 -45.24 -21.77
C LYS A 660 -30.96 -44.36 -21.53
N VAL A 661 -30.76 -43.08 -21.21
CA VAL A 661 -31.84 -42.11 -21.07
C VAL A 661 -32.57 -41.93 -22.40
N PHE A 662 -31.85 -41.82 -23.51
CA PHE A 662 -32.46 -41.75 -24.83
C PHE A 662 -33.24 -43.04 -25.19
N ILE A 663 -32.69 -44.21 -24.89
CA ILE A 663 -33.37 -45.50 -25.13
C ILE A 663 -34.65 -45.60 -24.29
N ASN A 664 -34.62 -45.17 -23.03
CA ASN A 664 -35.82 -45.08 -22.19
C ASN A 664 -36.84 -44.08 -22.76
N CYS A 665 -36.40 -42.96 -23.34
CA CYS A 665 -37.29 -42.05 -24.05
C CYS A 665 -38.00 -42.73 -25.23
N LEU A 666 -37.31 -43.56 -26.00
CA LEU A 666 -37.92 -44.36 -27.08
C LEU A 666 -38.93 -45.37 -26.52
N GLU A 667 -38.59 -46.07 -25.43
CA GLU A 667 -39.50 -46.99 -24.76
C GLU A 667 -40.78 -46.28 -24.26
N GLN A 668 -40.65 -45.10 -23.65
CA GLN A 668 -41.79 -44.29 -23.22
C GLN A 668 -42.66 -43.82 -24.37
N LEU A 669 -42.06 -43.38 -25.49
CA LEU A 669 -42.80 -42.98 -26.68
C LEU A 669 -43.58 -44.16 -27.31
N SER A 670 -43.08 -45.38 -27.16
CA SER A 670 -43.74 -46.59 -27.66
C SER A 670 -44.88 -47.11 -26.77
N THR A 671 -44.80 -46.85 -25.46
CA THR A 671 -45.70 -47.42 -24.43
C THR A 671 -46.73 -46.45 -23.88
N LYS A 672 -46.59 -45.14 -24.12
CA LYS A 672 -47.60 -44.13 -23.75
C LYS A 672 -48.96 -44.50 -24.37
N ALA A 673 -49.85 -45.01 -23.52
CA ALA A 673 -51.25 -45.24 -23.86
C ALA A 673 -51.91 -43.89 -24.22
N ASP A 674 -52.88 -43.90 -25.12
CA ASP A 674 -53.67 -42.74 -25.54
C ASP A 674 -54.60 -42.19 -24.41
N GLU A 675 -54.26 -42.39 -23.14
CA GLU A 675 -55.06 -41.92 -21.98
C GLU A 675 -55.03 -40.39 -21.80
N ASP A 676 -54.18 -39.65 -22.52
CA ASP A 676 -54.10 -38.18 -22.46
C ASP A 676 -54.78 -37.45 -23.64
N PHE A 677 -55.43 -38.15 -24.58
CA PHE A 677 -56.20 -37.50 -25.66
C PHE A 677 -57.71 -37.58 -25.40
N ASP A 678 -58.15 -36.89 -24.35
CA ASP A 678 -59.58 -36.66 -24.09
C ASP A 678 -60.13 -35.62 -25.07
N VAL A 679 -60.49 -36.06 -26.29
CA VAL A 679 -61.39 -35.32 -27.19
C VAL A 679 -62.41 -36.29 -27.78
N SER A 680 -63.51 -36.44 -27.04
CA SER A 680 -64.87 -36.63 -27.53
C SER A 680 -65.02 -36.88 -29.04
N HIS A 681 -65.15 -38.15 -29.45
CA HIS A 681 -66.08 -38.51 -30.51
C HIS A 681 -66.59 -39.94 -30.31
N ASN A 682 -67.84 -40.02 -29.84
CA ASN A 682 -68.71 -41.17 -30.01
C ASN A 682 -68.70 -41.61 -31.48
N VAL A 683 -68.15 -42.79 -31.78
CA VAL A 683 -68.69 -43.61 -32.85
C VAL A 683 -68.88 -45.01 -32.29
N SER A 684 -70.16 -45.32 -32.10
CA SER A 684 -70.70 -46.65 -31.89
C SER A 684 -70.04 -47.67 -32.81
N VAL A 685 -69.60 -48.76 -32.18
CA VAL A 685 -69.35 -50.04 -32.84
C VAL A 685 -70.57 -50.40 -33.68
N ASP A 686 -70.40 -50.43 -35.00
CA ASP A 686 -71.26 -51.21 -35.88
C ASP A 686 -70.38 -52.03 -36.81
N LEU A 687 -70.52 -53.35 -36.70
CA LEU A 687 -69.92 -54.33 -37.59
C LEU A 687 -70.56 -54.14 -38.97
N SER A 688 -69.78 -53.79 -40.00
CA SER A 688 -69.89 -54.27 -41.40
C SER A 688 -69.11 -53.39 -42.38
N SER A 689 -68.12 -53.98 -43.08
CA SER A 689 -67.49 -53.59 -44.37
C SER A 689 -66.01 -53.18 -44.30
N PRO A 690 -65.10 -53.94 -44.95
CA PRO A 690 -63.69 -53.58 -45.12
C PRO A 690 -63.53 -52.78 -46.42
N ASP A 691 -63.80 -51.48 -46.38
CA ASP A 691 -63.63 -50.67 -47.61
C ASP A 691 -63.38 -49.20 -47.31
N ARG A 692 -62.21 -48.86 -46.73
CA ARG A 692 -61.57 -47.53 -46.86
C ARG A 692 -60.06 -47.63 -46.71
N PHE A 693 -59.35 -47.61 -47.84
CA PHE A 693 -58.01 -47.03 -47.88
C PHE A 693 -58.13 -45.56 -47.47
N SER A 694 -57.78 -45.24 -46.22
CA SER A 694 -57.63 -43.86 -45.79
C SER A 694 -56.38 -43.29 -46.44
N GLY A 695 -56.58 -42.41 -47.42
CA GLY A 695 -55.53 -41.53 -47.92
C GLY A 695 -54.91 -40.72 -46.79
N ILE A 696 -53.60 -40.56 -46.87
CA ILE A 696 -52.72 -39.79 -45.99
C ILE A 696 -53.36 -38.43 -45.68
N GLN A 697 -53.83 -38.23 -44.44
CA GLN A 697 -54.00 -36.90 -43.85
C GLN A 697 -52.69 -36.57 -43.12
N GLU A 698 -51.95 -35.59 -43.64
CA GLU A 698 -50.90 -34.91 -42.90
C GLU A 698 -51.51 -34.33 -41.62
N GLY A 699 -51.18 -34.93 -40.47
CA GLY A 699 -51.58 -34.41 -39.15
C GLY A 699 -52.24 -35.42 -38.19
N SER A 700 -52.46 -36.67 -38.56
CA SER A 700 -52.95 -37.68 -37.60
C SER A 700 -51.79 -38.26 -36.78
N ILE A 701 -51.90 -38.20 -35.45
CA ILE A 701 -51.01 -38.92 -34.53
C ILE A 701 -50.98 -40.41 -34.92
N PRO A 702 -49.79 -41.04 -35.06
CA PRO A 702 -49.69 -42.44 -35.44
C PRO A 702 -50.40 -43.34 -34.42
N THR A 703 -51.03 -44.42 -34.90
CA THR A 703 -51.64 -45.45 -34.03
C THR A 703 -50.59 -46.13 -33.16
N SER A 704 -50.99 -46.78 -32.07
CA SER A 704 -50.04 -47.47 -31.20
C SER A 704 -49.18 -48.51 -31.93
N GLU A 705 -49.73 -49.20 -32.92
CA GLU A 705 -49.02 -50.20 -33.74
C GLU A 705 -48.05 -49.53 -34.71
N GLN A 706 -48.43 -48.39 -35.31
CA GLN A 706 -47.53 -47.58 -36.13
C GLN A 706 -46.39 -46.99 -35.31
N ARG A 707 -46.64 -46.53 -34.07
CA ARG A 707 -45.59 -46.04 -33.15
C ARG A 707 -44.57 -47.13 -32.85
N LEU A 708 -45.02 -48.37 -32.59
CA LEU A 708 -44.12 -49.52 -32.39
C LEU A 708 -43.23 -49.76 -33.61
N LEU A 709 -43.80 -49.76 -34.82
CA LEU A 709 -43.04 -49.96 -36.07
C LEU A 709 -42.04 -48.84 -36.35
N ILE A 710 -42.44 -47.58 -36.14
CA ILE A 710 -41.59 -46.40 -36.34
C ILE A 710 -40.40 -46.46 -35.37
N ILE A 711 -40.65 -46.79 -34.10
CA ILE A 711 -39.58 -46.88 -33.10
C ILE A 711 -38.68 -48.09 -33.36
N LEU A 712 -39.22 -49.23 -33.83
CA LEU A 712 -38.41 -50.37 -34.28
C LEU A 712 -37.47 -49.97 -35.43
N SER A 713 -37.97 -49.21 -36.40
CA SER A 713 -37.16 -48.67 -37.50
C SER A 713 -36.07 -47.72 -36.99
N ASN A 714 -36.42 -46.82 -36.07
CA ASN A 714 -35.45 -45.94 -35.40
C ASN A 714 -34.38 -46.74 -34.64
N CYS A 715 -34.74 -47.83 -33.94
CA CYS A 715 -33.78 -48.70 -33.25
C CYS A 715 -32.78 -49.34 -34.22
N GLN A 716 -33.23 -49.82 -35.37
CA GLN A 716 -32.34 -50.37 -36.40
C GLN A 716 -31.39 -49.31 -36.97
N TYR A 717 -31.88 -48.09 -37.17
CA TYR A 717 -31.03 -46.98 -37.61
C TYR A 717 -29.98 -46.59 -36.56
N LEU A 718 -30.36 -46.53 -35.29
CA LEU A 718 -29.43 -46.26 -34.18
C LEU A 718 -28.31 -47.29 -34.11
N GLU A 719 -28.65 -48.57 -34.27
CA GLU A 719 -27.70 -49.68 -34.28
C GLU A 719 -26.70 -49.59 -35.45
N ARG A 720 -27.20 -49.29 -36.66
CA ARG A 720 -26.38 -49.32 -37.90
C ARG A 720 -25.59 -48.04 -38.15
N HIS A 721 -26.06 -46.88 -37.70
CA HIS A 721 -25.50 -45.58 -38.08
C HIS A 721 -25.14 -44.72 -36.88
N THR A 722 -26.12 -44.33 -36.05
CA THR A 722 -25.92 -43.27 -35.04
C THR A 722 -24.85 -43.64 -34.01
N PHE A 723 -24.85 -44.84 -33.44
CA PHE A 723 -23.83 -45.20 -32.44
C PHE A 723 -22.41 -45.33 -33.02
N LEU A 724 -22.28 -45.72 -34.29
CA LEU A 724 -20.99 -45.75 -34.98
C LEU A 724 -20.46 -44.33 -35.21
N ASN A 725 -21.31 -43.41 -35.68
CA ASN A 725 -20.94 -42.01 -35.85
C ASN A 725 -20.56 -41.36 -34.51
N LEU A 726 -21.34 -41.64 -33.45
CA LEU A 726 -21.07 -41.12 -32.11
C LEU A 726 -19.74 -41.63 -31.56
N ALA A 727 -19.41 -42.91 -31.79
CA ALA A 727 -18.11 -43.47 -31.39
C ALA A 727 -16.93 -42.70 -32.05
N ASP A 728 -17.02 -42.42 -33.35
CA ASP A 728 -16.02 -41.61 -34.08
C ASP A 728 -15.94 -40.17 -33.52
N HIS A 729 -17.07 -39.55 -33.18
CA HIS A 729 -17.10 -38.24 -32.55
C HIS A 729 -16.47 -38.23 -31.14
N PHE A 730 -16.73 -39.24 -30.31
CA PHE A 730 -16.11 -39.36 -28.99
C PHE A 730 -14.58 -39.54 -29.09
N GLU A 731 -14.10 -40.35 -30.04
CA GLU A 731 -12.66 -40.56 -30.29
C GLU A 731 -11.97 -39.29 -30.77
N LYS A 732 -12.59 -38.56 -31.71
CA LYS A 732 -12.08 -37.27 -32.21
C LYS A 732 -11.92 -36.22 -31.09
N HIS A 733 -12.72 -36.31 -30.04
CA HIS A 733 -12.67 -35.42 -28.88
C HIS A 733 -11.84 -35.97 -27.71
N GLY A 734 -11.17 -37.11 -27.87
CA GLY A 734 -10.21 -37.65 -26.90
C GLY A 734 -10.82 -38.39 -25.70
N LEU A 735 -12.11 -38.76 -25.76
CA LEU A 735 -12.75 -39.60 -24.74
C LEU A 735 -12.41 -41.07 -25.02
N THR A 736 -11.79 -41.75 -24.06
CA THR A 736 -11.40 -43.17 -24.19
C THR A 736 -12.49 -44.08 -23.63
N GLY A 737 -12.63 -45.28 -24.16
CA GLY A 737 -13.71 -46.21 -23.76
C GLY A 737 -14.97 -46.16 -24.63
N THR A 738 -14.88 -45.60 -25.83
CA THR A 738 -15.92 -45.62 -26.88
C THR A 738 -16.43 -47.02 -27.18
N GLU A 739 -15.57 -48.03 -27.19
CA GLU A 739 -15.95 -49.44 -27.38
C GLU A 739 -16.92 -49.93 -26.30
N LYS A 740 -16.66 -49.58 -25.03
CA LYS A 740 -17.54 -49.95 -23.91
C LYS A 740 -18.87 -49.19 -23.98
N ILE A 741 -18.83 -47.90 -24.31
CA ILE A 741 -20.04 -47.06 -24.48
C ILE A 741 -20.90 -47.64 -25.59
N ASN A 742 -20.31 -47.93 -26.75
CA ASN A 742 -20.98 -48.47 -27.92
C ASN A 742 -21.59 -49.85 -27.61
N ARG A 743 -20.81 -50.79 -27.04
CA ARG A 743 -21.29 -52.13 -26.68
C ARG A 743 -22.51 -52.07 -25.76
N VAL A 744 -22.44 -51.32 -24.66
CA VAL A 744 -23.55 -51.22 -23.70
C VAL A 744 -24.78 -50.56 -24.32
N SER A 745 -24.59 -49.59 -25.23
CA SER A 745 -25.69 -48.91 -25.92
C SER A 745 -26.36 -49.81 -26.96
N LEU A 746 -25.57 -50.59 -27.70
CA LEU A 746 -26.05 -51.59 -28.66
C LEU A 746 -26.84 -52.70 -27.96
N ASP A 747 -26.33 -53.23 -26.85
CA ASP A 747 -27.03 -54.26 -26.08
C ASP A 747 -28.39 -53.74 -25.57
N ALA A 748 -28.44 -52.48 -25.10
CA ALA A 748 -29.67 -51.85 -24.62
C ALA A 748 -30.68 -51.57 -25.75
N VAL A 749 -30.23 -51.14 -26.94
CA VAL A 749 -31.13 -50.96 -28.09
C VAL A 749 -31.65 -52.29 -28.61
N ARG A 750 -30.83 -53.35 -28.62
CA ARG A 750 -31.28 -54.70 -29.01
C ARG A 750 -32.30 -55.27 -28.04
N GLU A 751 -32.13 -55.02 -26.74
CA GLU A 751 -33.12 -55.40 -25.73
C GLU A 751 -34.45 -54.68 -25.97
N LEU A 752 -34.42 -53.37 -26.25
CA LEU A 752 -35.63 -52.60 -26.57
C LEU A 752 -36.27 -53.09 -27.87
N ASP A 753 -35.49 -53.26 -28.95
CA ASP A 753 -35.95 -53.78 -30.24
C ASP A 753 -36.65 -55.14 -30.08
N GLY A 754 -36.10 -56.06 -29.28
CA GLY A 754 -36.73 -57.34 -28.96
C GLY A 754 -38.09 -57.17 -28.26
N LYS A 755 -38.16 -56.33 -27.22
CA LYS A 755 -39.40 -56.07 -26.47
C LYS A 755 -40.49 -55.45 -27.35
N LEU A 756 -40.14 -54.44 -28.14
CA LEU A 756 -41.08 -53.76 -29.04
C LEU A 756 -41.55 -54.68 -30.17
N PHE A 757 -40.66 -55.53 -30.66
CA PHE A 757 -40.98 -56.50 -31.70
C PHE A 757 -41.99 -57.53 -31.20
N GLU A 758 -41.76 -58.17 -30.05
CA GLU A 758 -42.73 -59.13 -29.49
C GLU A 758 -44.07 -58.46 -29.19
N ALA A 759 -44.08 -57.25 -28.60
CA ALA A 759 -45.31 -56.51 -28.34
C ALA A 759 -46.12 -56.19 -29.62
N TYR A 760 -45.44 -55.88 -30.73
CA TYR A 760 -46.10 -55.69 -32.02
C TYR A 760 -46.65 -57.01 -32.58
N ILE A 761 -45.85 -58.08 -32.49
CA ILE A 761 -46.24 -59.41 -32.97
C ILE A 761 -47.45 -59.92 -32.20
N GLU A 762 -47.49 -59.86 -30.87
CA GLU A 762 -48.65 -60.27 -30.06
C GLU A 762 -49.93 -59.55 -30.53
N ARG A 763 -49.88 -58.23 -30.75
CA ARG A 763 -51.05 -57.44 -31.16
C ARG A 763 -51.59 -57.79 -32.56
N ARG A 764 -50.74 -58.28 -33.47
CA ARG A 764 -51.12 -58.57 -34.86
C ARG A 764 -51.26 -60.06 -35.17
N ALA A 765 -50.44 -60.92 -34.57
CA ALA A 765 -50.46 -62.36 -34.79
C ALA A 765 -51.60 -63.03 -34.02
N ASP A 766 -51.86 -62.64 -32.75
CA ASP A 766 -52.87 -63.30 -31.91
C ASP A 766 -54.29 -63.21 -32.47
N PRO A 767 -54.77 -62.06 -33.00
CA PRO A 767 -56.09 -62.01 -33.63
C PRO A 767 -56.19 -62.87 -34.89
N ILE A 768 -55.12 -62.95 -35.69
CA ILE A 768 -55.09 -63.77 -36.89
C ILE A 768 -55.14 -65.25 -36.50
N ALA A 769 -54.27 -65.70 -35.60
CA ALA A 769 -54.25 -67.07 -35.10
C ALA A 769 -55.59 -67.44 -34.41
N GLY A 770 -56.09 -66.58 -33.52
CA GLY A 770 -57.35 -66.77 -32.82
C GLY A 770 -58.59 -66.81 -33.72
N SER A 771 -58.54 -66.21 -34.91
CA SER A 771 -59.63 -66.28 -35.90
C SER A 771 -59.68 -67.62 -36.66
N LEU A 772 -58.59 -68.40 -36.67
CA LEU A 772 -58.50 -69.65 -37.43
C LEU A 772 -59.41 -70.73 -36.86
N GLU A 773 -59.44 -70.91 -35.54
CA GLU A 773 -60.25 -71.96 -34.91
C GLU A 773 -61.77 -71.74 -35.10
N PRO A 774 -62.34 -70.56 -34.79
CA PRO A 774 -63.75 -70.27 -35.08
C PRO A 774 -64.07 -70.34 -36.57
N GLY A 775 -63.15 -69.87 -37.42
CA GLY A 775 -63.30 -69.90 -38.88
C GLY A 775 -63.29 -71.32 -39.46
N MET A 776 -62.50 -72.23 -38.88
CA MET A 776 -62.39 -73.62 -39.33
C MET A 776 -63.67 -74.42 -39.07
N TYR A 777 -64.39 -74.13 -37.99
CA TYR A 777 -65.65 -74.78 -37.59
C TYR A 777 -66.90 -73.95 -37.91
N ALA A 778 -66.74 -72.81 -38.60
CA ALA A 778 -67.84 -71.94 -38.99
C ALA A 778 -68.92 -72.72 -39.77
N GLY A 779 -70.18 -72.54 -39.38
CA GLY A 779 -71.32 -73.22 -40.01
C GLY A 779 -71.48 -74.70 -39.64
N TYR A 780 -71.02 -75.12 -38.45
CA TYR A 780 -71.08 -76.51 -37.97
C TYR A 780 -70.32 -77.52 -38.85
N PHE A 781 -69.21 -77.08 -39.44
CA PHE A 781 -68.39 -77.94 -40.29
C PHE A 781 -67.78 -79.11 -39.51
N ASP A 782 -67.96 -80.35 -39.99
CA ASP A 782 -67.36 -81.55 -39.43
C ASP A 782 -66.40 -82.23 -40.44
N TRP A 783 -65.16 -82.47 -40.01
CA TRP A 783 -64.13 -83.17 -40.79
C TRP A 783 -64.50 -84.63 -41.12
N ARG A 784 -65.40 -85.23 -40.34
CA ARG A 784 -65.89 -86.60 -40.50
C ARG A 784 -66.96 -86.75 -41.59
N ASP A 785 -67.68 -85.68 -41.91
CA ASP A 785 -68.76 -85.68 -42.90
C ASP A 785 -68.59 -84.52 -43.90
N CYS A 786 -67.51 -84.62 -44.68
CA CYS A 786 -67.11 -83.57 -45.61
C CYS A 786 -67.62 -83.86 -47.03
N GLN A 787 -68.31 -82.89 -47.63
CA GLN A 787 -68.66 -82.90 -49.04
C GLN A 787 -67.41 -82.77 -49.92
N THR A 788 -67.54 -83.06 -51.22
CA THR A 788 -66.40 -82.94 -52.15
C THR A 788 -65.85 -81.50 -52.17
N PRO A 789 -64.53 -81.31 -51.98
CA PRO A 789 -63.88 -80.00 -51.99
C PRO A 789 -64.21 -79.16 -53.22
N SER A 790 -64.75 -77.95 -53.02
CA SER A 790 -65.04 -76.99 -54.10
C SER A 790 -63.94 -75.92 -54.28
N GLY A 791 -63.09 -75.78 -53.27
CA GLY A 791 -61.98 -74.83 -53.19
C GLY A 791 -61.57 -74.54 -51.74
N VAL A 792 -60.63 -73.60 -51.55
CA VAL A 792 -60.21 -73.13 -50.23
C VAL A 792 -61.33 -72.32 -49.57
N ARG A 793 -61.64 -72.62 -48.30
CA ARG A 793 -62.72 -71.96 -47.52
C ARG A 793 -62.35 -70.51 -47.16
N ASN A 794 -63.36 -69.71 -46.84
CA ASN A 794 -63.21 -68.26 -46.67
C ASN A 794 -62.36 -67.86 -45.46
N TYR A 795 -62.33 -68.65 -44.38
CA TYR A 795 -61.53 -68.32 -43.20
C TYR A 795 -60.03 -68.20 -43.51
N LEU A 796 -59.48 -69.06 -44.38
CA LEU A 796 -58.09 -68.94 -44.83
C LEU A 796 -57.86 -67.74 -45.74
N LYS A 797 -58.85 -67.38 -46.56
CA LYS A 797 -58.76 -66.17 -47.39
C LYS A 797 -58.75 -64.92 -46.53
N GLU A 798 -59.56 -64.90 -45.47
CA GLU A 798 -59.60 -63.83 -44.47
C GLU A 798 -58.29 -63.74 -43.69
N ALA A 799 -57.73 -64.88 -43.24
CA ALA A 799 -56.41 -64.92 -42.62
C ALA A 799 -55.31 -64.38 -43.56
N LEU A 800 -55.30 -64.79 -44.84
CA LEU A 800 -54.37 -64.26 -45.83
C LEU A 800 -54.55 -62.75 -46.04
N VAL A 801 -55.79 -62.26 -46.14
CA VAL A 801 -56.07 -60.81 -46.27
C VAL A 801 -55.57 -60.04 -45.05
N ASN A 802 -55.73 -60.58 -43.85
CA ASN A 802 -55.20 -59.96 -42.63
C ASN A 802 -53.66 -59.94 -42.62
N ILE A 803 -52.99 -61.00 -43.08
CA ILE A 803 -51.53 -61.00 -43.27
C ILE A 803 -51.11 -59.95 -44.32
N ILE A 804 -51.88 -59.79 -45.40
CA ILE A 804 -51.64 -58.75 -46.42
C ILE A 804 -51.82 -57.35 -45.82
N ALA A 805 -52.81 -57.15 -44.96
CA ALA A 805 -53.01 -55.88 -44.27
C ALA A 805 -51.80 -55.53 -43.38
N VAL A 806 -51.28 -56.51 -42.63
CA VAL A 806 -50.05 -56.32 -41.86
C VAL A 806 -48.84 -56.07 -42.75
N HIS A 807 -48.71 -56.78 -43.88
CA HIS A 807 -47.67 -56.51 -44.87
C HIS A 807 -47.73 -55.06 -45.35
N ALA A 808 -48.92 -54.57 -45.73
CA ALA A 808 -49.11 -53.21 -46.22
C ALA A 808 -48.76 -52.18 -45.14
N GLU A 809 -49.21 -52.38 -43.90
CA GLU A 809 -48.90 -51.53 -42.75
C GLU A 809 -47.38 -51.42 -42.54
N VAL A 810 -46.67 -52.55 -42.42
CA VAL A 810 -45.22 -52.56 -42.23
C VAL A 810 -44.50 -51.96 -43.42
N PHE A 811 -44.91 -52.28 -44.65
CA PHE A 811 -44.29 -51.77 -45.88
C PHE A 811 -44.43 -50.25 -46.00
N THR A 812 -45.52 -49.65 -45.49
CA THR A 812 -45.70 -48.20 -45.49
C THR A 812 -44.77 -47.48 -44.51
N VAL A 813 -44.39 -48.15 -43.42
CA VAL A 813 -43.50 -47.59 -42.40
C VAL A 813 -42.04 -47.88 -42.74
N SER A 814 -41.65 -49.15 -42.85
CA SER A 814 -40.28 -49.55 -43.17
C SER A 814 -40.24 -50.87 -43.93
N LYS A 815 -39.67 -50.85 -45.14
CA LYS A 815 -39.56 -52.02 -46.03
C LYS A 815 -38.61 -53.08 -45.46
N ASP A 816 -37.60 -52.65 -44.71
CA ASP A 816 -36.59 -53.53 -44.10
C ASP A 816 -37.19 -54.42 -43.00
N LEU A 817 -38.27 -53.98 -42.36
CA LEU A 817 -38.95 -54.74 -41.29
C LEU A 817 -39.88 -55.84 -41.82
N VAL A 818 -40.33 -55.75 -43.08
CA VAL A 818 -41.33 -56.67 -43.66
C VAL A 818 -40.93 -58.14 -43.55
N PRO A 819 -39.71 -58.57 -43.95
CA PRO A 819 -39.32 -59.98 -43.85
C PRO A 819 -39.29 -60.48 -42.41
N ARG A 820 -38.85 -59.64 -41.47
CA ARG A 820 -38.73 -59.98 -40.06
C ARG A 820 -40.11 -60.17 -39.42
N VAL A 821 -41.03 -59.23 -39.64
CA VAL A 821 -42.39 -59.28 -39.08
C VAL A 821 -43.19 -60.43 -39.67
N LEU A 822 -43.23 -60.55 -41.01
CA LEU A 822 -44.05 -61.57 -41.64
C LEU A 822 -43.58 -63.00 -41.36
N SER A 823 -42.26 -63.23 -41.25
CA SER A 823 -41.76 -64.57 -40.92
C SER A 823 -42.30 -65.06 -39.57
N ARG A 824 -42.37 -64.16 -38.58
CA ARG A 824 -42.89 -64.49 -37.24
C ARG A 824 -44.41 -64.66 -37.22
N ILE A 825 -45.16 -63.83 -37.95
CA ILE A 825 -46.62 -64.00 -38.08
C ILE A 825 -46.96 -65.31 -38.79
N VAL A 826 -46.22 -65.66 -39.85
CA VAL A 826 -46.40 -66.92 -40.58
C VAL A 826 -46.10 -68.11 -39.69
N GLU A 827 -45.11 -68.03 -38.81
CA GLU A 827 -44.81 -69.03 -37.80
C GLU A 827 -45.99 -69.23 -36.82
N SER A 828 -46.51 -68.15 -36.21
CA SER A 828 -47.67 -68.25 -35.33
C SER A 828 -48.90 -68.86 -36.01
N VAL A 829 -49.16 -68.49 -37.27
CA VAL A 829 -50.25 -69.05 -38.07
C VAL A 829 -50.01 -70.52 -38.42
N ALA A 830 -48.76 -70.90 -38.75
CA ALA A 830 -48.39 -72.29 -39.05
C ALA A 830 -48.52 -73.19 -37.82
N ASP A 831 -48.10 -72.71 -36.65
CA ASP A 831 -48.19 -73.41 -35.37
C ASP A 831 -49.66 -73.64 -34.97
N GLU A 832 -50.49 -72.61 -35.09
CA GLU A 832 -51.91 -72.71 -34.78
C GLU A 832 -52.63 -73.65 -35.75
N MET A 833 -52.35 -73.56 -37.05
CA MET A 833 -52.87 -74.52 -38.04
C MET A 833 -52.41 -75.95 -37.75
N CYS A 834 -51.16 -76.15 -37.32
CA CYS A 834 -50.65 -77.47 -36.93
C CYS A 834 -51.39 -78.03 -35.71
N ARG A 835 -51.54 -77.21 -34.66
CA ARG A 835 -52.29 -77.55 -33.44
C ARG A 835 -53.73 -77.95 -33.78
N LEU A 836 -54.42 -77.14 -34.56
CA LEU A 836 -55.81 -77.39 -34.97
C LEU A 836 -55.97 -78.68 -35.75
N MET A 837 -55.06 -78.98 -36.67
CA MET A 837 -55.10 -80.23 -37.45
C MET A 837 -54.82 -81.47 -36.60
N GLN A 838 -54.01 -81.36 -35.55
CA GLN A 838 -53.76 -82.45 -34.59
C GLN A 838 -54.94 -82.70 -33.65
N CYS A 839 -55.72 -81.67 -33.34
CA CYS A 839 -56.93 -81.80 -32.50
C CYS A 839 -58.11 -82.47 -33.24
N VAL A 840 -58.04 -82.64 -34.56
CA VAL A 840 -59.10 -83.31 -35.32
C VAL A 840 -59.08 -84.82 -35.07
N SER A 841 -60.15 -85.32 -34.45
CA SER A 841 -60.29 -86.73 -34.05
C SER A 841 -60.28 -87.76 -35.19
N SER A 842 -60.87 -87.46 -36.36
CA SER A 842 -60.84 -88.32 -37.54
C SER A 842 -61.23 -87.56 -38.81
N PHE A 843 -60.70 -88.01 -39.94
CA PHE A 843 -60.94 -87.40 -41.25
C PHE A 843 -61.71 -88.35 -42.17
N SER A 844 -62.71 -87.83 -42.87
CA SER A 844 -63.26 -88.48 -44.06
C SER A 844 -62.27 -88.38 -45.23
N LYS A 845 -62.49 -89.16 -46.30
CA LYS A 845 -61.68 -89.08 -47.54
C LYS A 845 -61.65 -87.64 -48.10
N ASN A 846 -62.82 -87.00 -48.17
CA ASN A 846 -62.96 -85.62 -48.65
C ASN A 846 -62.42 -84.60 -47.63
N GLY A 847 -62.58 -84.85 -46.33
CA GLY A 847 -62.04 -84.00 -45.27
C GLY A 847 -60.52 -83.97 -45.27
N ALA A 848 -59.86 -85.12 -45.47
CA ALA A 848 -58.41 -85.19 -45.64
C ALA A 848 -57.93 -84.47 -46.92
N LEU A 849 -58.71 -84.55 -48.00
CA LEU A 849 -58.43 -83.80 -49.24
C LEU A 849 -58.58 -82.29 -49.04
N GLN A 850 -59.63 -81.82 -48.33
CA GLN A 850 -59.83 -80.42 -47.97
C GLN A 850 -58.71 -79.89 -47.08
N ALA A 851 -58.32 -80.63 -46.03
CA ALA A 851 -57.24 -80.24 -45.13
C ALA A 851 -55.89 -80.12 -45.86
N ARG A 852 -55.57 -81.07 -46.76
CA ARG A 852 -54.37 -81.00 -47.60
C ARG A 852 -54.41 -79.83 -48.58
N LEU A 853 -55.57 -79.53 -49.17
CA LEU A 853 -55.77 -78.35 -50.03
C LEU A 853 -55.49 -77.06 -49.27
N GLU A 854 -56.03 -76.94 -48.08
CA GLU A 854 -55.97 -75.74 -47.25
C GLU A 854 -54.57 -75.45 -46.69
N LEU A 855 -53.90 -76.46 -46.15
CA LEU A 855 -52.50 -76.34 -45.70
C LEU A 855 -51.55 -76.07 -46.87
N SER A 856 -51.75 -76.72 -48.02
CA SER A 856 -50.89 -76.49 -49.19
C SER A 856 -51.12 -75.11 -49.79
N ALA A 857 -52.37 -74.63 -49.82
CA ALA A 857 -52.71 -73.30 -50.31
C ALA A 857 -52.10 -72.20 -49.42
N LEU A 858 -52.20 -72.34 -48.10
CA LEU A 858 -51.62 -71.40 -47.15
C LEU A 858 -50.09 -71.40 -47.23
N ARG A 859 -49.45 -72.57 -47.20
CA ARG A 859 -47.99 -72.71 -47.31
C ARG A 859 -47.45 -72.13 -48.61
N ASP A 860 -48.11 -72.40 -49.74
CA ASP A 860 -47.70 -71.87 -51.05
C ASP A 860 -47.90 -70.34 -51.13
N ALA A 861 -48.94 -69.80 -50.50
CA ALA A 861 -49.22 -68.36 -50.46
C ALA A 861 -48.17 -67.56 -49.69
N VAL A 862 -47.68 -68.09 -48.58
CA VAL A 862 -46.71 -67.41 -47.69
C VAL A 862 -45.27 -67.89 -47.89
N ALA A 863 -44.99 -68.60 -48.98
CA ALA A 863 -43.73 -69.31 -49.21
C ALA A 863 -42.47 -68.44 -49.08
N ALA A 864 -42.56 -67.15 -49.44
CA ALA A 864 -41.45 -66.19 -49.36
C ALA A 864 -40.99 -65.85 -47.93
N TYR A 865 -41.83 -66.13 -46.92
CA TYR A 865 -41.58 -65.79 -45.51
C TYR A 865 -41.53 -67.03 -44.61
N LEU A 866 -41.37 -68.22 -45.18
CA LEU A 866 -41.22 -69.44 -44.40
C LEU A 866 -39.83 -69.51 -43.75
N ASN A 867 -39.80 -69.58 -42.43
CA ASN A 867 -38.60 -69.90 -41.64
C ASN A 867 -38.51 -71.41 -41.36
N PRO A 868 -37.41 -71.92 -40.76
CA PRO A 868 -37.26 -73.35 -40.45
C PRO A 868 -38.38 -73.91 -39.56
N ASP A 869 -38.84 -73.12 -38.59
CA ASP A 869 -39.85 -73.53 -37.60
C ASP A 869 -41.25 -73.62 -38.21
N SER A 870 -41.70 -72.57 -38.91
CA SER A 870 -42.96 -72.59 -39.67
C SER A 870 -43.01 -73.72 -40.71
N ASN A 871 -41.89 -74.01 -41.38
CA ASN A 871 -41.77 -75.16 -42.28
C ASN A 871 -41.92 -76.50 -41.55
N ALA A 872 -41.36 -76.61 -40.34
CA ALA A 872 -41.51 -77.81 -39.52
C ALA A 872 -42.97 -78.00 -39.09
N SER A 873 -43.64 -76.94 -38.66
CA SER A 873 -45.06 -76.96 -38.26
C SER A 873 -45.97 -77.32 -39.44
N PHE A 874 -45.75 -76.76 -40.64
CA PHE A 874 -46.50 -77.16 -41.83
C PHE A 874 -46.25 -78.61 -42.23
N LYS A 875 -45.02 -79.11 -42.12
CA LYS A 875 -44.71 -80.52 -42.39
C LYS A 875 -45.42 -81.43 -41.39
N GLN A 876 -45.33 -81.12 -40.09
CA GLN A 876 -46.00 -81.86 -39.03
C GLN A 876 -47.52 -81.88 -39.22
N ALA A 877 -48.12 -80.76 -39.64
CA ALA A 877 -49.54 -80.67 -39.97
C ALA A 877 -49.92 -81.51 -41.21
N LEU A 878 -49.04 -81.63 -42.20
CA LEU A 878 -49.29 -82.44 -43.41
C LEU A 878 -49.08 -83.94 -43.19
N ASP A 879 -48.20 -84.29 -42.25
CA ASP A 879 -47.88 -85.67 -41.85
C ASP A 879 -48.97 -86.28 -40.95
N SER A 880 -49.68 -85.46 -40.16
CA SER A 880 -50.81 -85.90 -39.34
C SER A 880 -52.05 -86.30 -40.16
N LEU A 881 -52.10 -85.94 -41.44
CA LEU A 881 -53.24 -86.21 -42.32
C LEU A 881 -53.15 -87.60 -42.98
N PRO A 882 -54.27 -88.30 -43.20
CA PRO A 882 -54.30 -89.56 -43.97
C PRO A 882 -53.66 -89.41 -45.37
N GLN A 883 -52.93 -90.42 -45.84
CA GLN A 883 -52.30 -90.40 -47.16
C GLN A 883 -53.33 -90.52 -48.29
N LEU A 884 -53.11 -89.78 -49.39
CA LEU A 884 -53.93 -89.87 -50.60
C LEU A 884 -53.42 -91.01 -51.51
N HIS A 885 -54.20 -92.08 -51.64
CA HIS A 885 -53.80 -93.29 -52.38
C HIS A 885 -54.26 -93.28 -53.85
N SER A 886 -55.17 -92.37 -54.25
CA SER A 886 -55.72 -92.28 -55.61
C SER A 886 -55.05 -91.16 -56.42
N GLY A 887 -54.60 -91.47 -57.64
CA GLY A 887 -54.07 -90.49 -58.59
C GLY A 887 -55.10 -89.43 -59.03
N ALA A 888 -56.39 -89.77 -59.00
CA ALA A 888 -57.47 -88.82 -59.30
C ALA A 888 -57.63 -87.76 -58.21
N ASP A 889 -57.44 -88.12 -56.94
CA ASP A 889 -57.54 -87.18 -55.81
C ASP A 889 -56.36 -86.20 -55.82
N LYS A 890 -55.16 -86.65 -56.21
CA LYS A 890 -53.98 -85.77 -56.40
C LYS A 890 -54.18 -84.76 -57.55
N LYS A 891 -54.75 -85.21 -58.66
CA LYS A 891 -55.08 -84.32 -59.80
C LYS A 891 -56.15 -83.29 -59.43
N SER A 892 -57.18 -83.71 -58.70
CA SER A 892 -58.23 -82.81 -58.18
C SER A 892 -57.66 -81.75 -57.22
N LEU A 893 -56.73 -82.13 -56.35
CA LEU A 893 -56.02 -81.20 -55.46
C LEU A 893 -55.24 -80.13 -56.24
N GLU A 894 -54.49 -80.53 -57.27
CA GLU A 894 -53.74 -79.59 -58.13
C GLU A 894 -54.65 -78.62 -58.90
N GLU A 895 -55.77 -79.12 -59.45
CA GLU A 895 -56.76 -78.30 -60.14
C GLU A 895 -57.39 -77.26 -59.20
N LEU A 896 -57.74 -77.65 -57.98
CA LEU A 896 -58.29 -76.74 -56.96
C LEU A 896 -57.27 -75.72 -56.45
N LEU A 897 -56.00 -76.10 -56.28
CA LEU A 897 -54.91 -75.18 -55.94
C LEU A 897 -54.68 -74.15 -57.06
N ASN A 898 -54.69 -74.56 -58.32
CA ASN A 898 -54.55 -73.65 -59.46
C ASN A 898 -55.75 -72.68 -59.57
N LYS A 899 -56.96 -73.17 -59.28
CA LYS A 899 -58.16 -72.33 -59.19
C LYS A 899 -58.05 -71.30 -58.06
N PHE A 900 -57.51 -71.69 -56.90
CA PHE A 900 -57.24 -70.78 -55.79
C PHE A 900 -56.22 -69.71 -56.18
N LYS A 901 -55.05 -70.11 -56.71
CA LYS A 901 -53.97 -69.21 -57.15
C LYS A 901 -54.43 -68.21 -58.21
N SER A 902 -55.25 -68.63 -59.16
CA SER A 902 -55.83 -67.72 -60.17
C SER A 902 -56.87 -66.77 -59.59
N SER A 903 -57.71 -67.24 -58.66
CA SER A 903 -58.74 -66.39 -58.03
C SER A 903 -58.18 -65.32 -57.08
N MET A 904 -57.04 -65.58 -56.44
CA MET A 904 -56.38 -64.66 -55.50
C MET A 904 -55.05 -64.11 -56.03
N GLN A 905 -54.84 -64.13 -57.36
CA GLN A 905 -53.55 -63.77 -57.97
C GLN A 905 -53.07 -62.37 -57.55
N LEU A 906 -53.98 -61.38 -57.56
CA LEU A 906 -53.64 -60.00 -57.20
C LEU A 906 -53.19 -59.90 -55.73
N GLN A 907 -53.94 -60.53 -54.83
CA GLN A 907 -53.67 -60.53 -53.39
C GLN A 907 -52.34 -61.23 -53.07
N LEU A 908 -52.07 -62.38 -53.70
CA LEU A 908 -50.85 -63.15 -53.45
C LEU A 908 -49.58 -62.53 -54.04
N THR A 909 -49.73 -61.57 -54.97
CA THR A 909 -48.57 -60.90 -55.59
C THR A 909 -47.78 -60.06 -54.58
N CYS A 910 -48.41 -59.55 -53.52
CA CYS A 910 -47.70 -58.73 -52.52
C CYS A 910 -46.64 -59.51 -51.73
N PHE A 911 -46.78 -60.84 -51.62
CA PHE A 911 -45.81 -61.69 -50.93
C PHE A 911 -44.64 -62.11 -51.82
N GLN A 912 -44.67 -61.78 -53.11
CA GLN A 912 -43.54 -62.08 -54.00
C GLN A 912 -42.45 -61.02 -53.83
N PRO A 913 -41.16 -61.43 -53.76
CA PRO A 913 -40.07 -60.47 -53.70
C PRO A 913 -40.10 -59.57 -54.94
N SER A 914 -39.91 -58.26 -54.73
CA SER A 914 -39.87 -57.28 -55.81
C SER A 914 -38.73 -57.62 -56.77
N ASN A 915 -39.06 -58.13 -57.96
CA ASN A 915 -38.10 -58.36 -59.06
C ASN A 915 -37.67 -57.03 -59.72
N ILE A 916 -37.33 -56.02 -58.92
CA ILE A 916 -36.81 -54.74 -59.39
C ILE A 916 -35.33 -54.73 -59.04
N GLN A 917 -34.49 -55.07 -60.02
CA GLN A 917 -33.08 -54.74 -59.94
C GLN A 917 -32.95 -53.21 -59.75
N PRO A 918 -32.13 -52.72 -58.81
CA PRO A 918 -31.89 -51.30 -58.70
C PRO A 918 -31.20 -50.84 -59.99
N ILE A 919 -31.89 -50.01 -60.78
CA ILE A 919 -31.26 -49.21 -61.81
C ILE A 919 -30.31 -48.28 -61.06
N LYS A 920 -29.00 -48.53 -61.17
CA LYS A 920 -27.96 -47.61 -60.69
C LYS A 920 -28.27 -46.21 -61.22
N ARG A 921 -28.52 -45.26 -60.32
CA ARG A 921 -28.30 -43.84 -60.57
C ARG A 921 -27.08 -43.39 -59.79
#